data_AF-A0A7K3CX64-F1
#
_entry.id   AF-A0A7K3CX64-F1
#
_cell.length_a   1.000
_cell.length_b   1.000
_cell.length_c   1.000
_cell.angle_alpha   90.00
_cell.angle_beta   90.00
_cell.angle_gamma   90.00
#
_symmetry.space_group_name_H-M   'P 1'
#
loop_
_entity.id
_entity.type
_entity.pdbx_description
1 polymer ?
#
loop_
_entity_poly.entity_id
_entity_poly.type
_entity_poly.pdbx_seq_one_letter_code
_entity_poly.pdbx_strand_id
1 'polypeptide(L)'
;MNAQPSRRSVMAAAGSTTLTAGLVASAPQATAASALAPPATPHAPSEGADWQTCRAVARAILVLDKDNRPLTPAYTDILLGKGLPRGSVRKKVLVIGAGPAGLVAAHLLREAGHHVTVIEANANRVGGRIKTFRTGGHENAGQPFADPAQYAEAGAMRIPDSHPLITGLMEALGLERRRFHLVDVDASGKPANRTWIHVNGVRARRADYQARPRRINRSFGVPARHENTPASDLLRAALAPARALIEGKSGRELVEGWASVLHKYGHWSMYRYLKERAGLDENTIDLIGTVQNLTSRLHLSFLHSFLSAALISPSTAFYELSGGTATLVDALYEQVRDLVRLDRRAVRIEHRPGSGVTVHTVSESRSNRPVTEEFTGDEAIITVPFSGLRHVTFTPAFSYRKRRAITELHYDAATKVLLEFSRRWWEFTEQDWQRELDAVHPGLYKAYRAGKAPTDGSLLGAHPSVPEGQVPERQRIHYAAHRGPQRNQPEAARVIGGGSITDNPNRFMFEPSHPVPGSPGGVLLASYSWSDDALKWDAYDDEERYPLALTGVQEVYGQRIEIFYTGKGRTQSWMRDPYAYGEASVLLPGQHTELFPDIPAAEGPLHFAGCHTSLKPAWIEGALESAIRTALEVHTRRPTAA
;
A
#
# COMPACT_ATOMS: atom_id res chain seq x y z
N MET A 1 -34.93 17.83 -15.37
CA MET A 1 -35.24 18.82 -16.42
C MET A 1 -33.94 19.45 -16.90
N ASN A 2 -33.97 20.07 -18.07
CA ASN A 2 -33.00 21.00 -18.68
C ASN A 2 -32.08 21.76 -17.68
N ALA A 3 -30.86 22.21 -18.01
CA ALA A 3 -29.93 21.98 -19.12
C ALA A 3 -28.67 22.85 -18.88
N GLN A 4 -27.59 22.53 -19.60
CA GLN A 4 -26.49 23.41 -20.05
C GLN A 4 -26.93 24.78 -20.65
N PRO A 5 -26.02 25.74 -21.02
CA PRO A 5 -24.53 25.70 -21.04
C PRO A 5 -23.78 27.03 -20.64
N SER A 6 -22.46 27.06 -20.93
CA SER A 6 -21.61 28.22 -21.37
C SER A 6 -21.11 29.24 -20.31
N ARG A 7 -19.81 29.60 -20.23
CA ARG A 7 -18.85 30.26 -21.19
C ARG A 7 -19.26 31.73 -21.46
N ARG A 8 -18.39 32.76 -21.61
CA ARG A 8 -16.94 32.96 -21.98
C ARG A 8 -16.49 34.33 -21.34
N SER A 9 -15.38 35.08 -21.49
CA SER A 9 -14.06 35.14 -22.22
C SER A 9 -13.18 36.25 -21.52
N VAL A 10 -11.93 36.65 -21.86
CA VAL A 10 -10.64 36.04 -22.28
C VAL A 10 -9.58 37.18 -22.51
N MET A 11 -8.29 37.00 -22.12
CA MET A 11 -7.07 37.79 -22.52
C MET A 11 -6.90 39.26 -22.03
N ALA A 12 -5.73 39.93 -22.02
CA ALA A 12 -4.29 39.54 -22.16
C ALA A 12 -3.27 40.66 -21.77
N ALA A 13 -2.00 40.25 -21.49
CA ALA A 13 -0.71 40.99 -21.63
C ALA A 13 -0.49 42.29 -20.77
N ALA A 14 0.69 42.95 -20.68
CA ALA A 14 2.03 42.80 -21.31
C ALA A 14 3.18 43.41 -20.44
N GLY A 15 4.45 43.25 -20.86
CA GLY A 15 5.63 44.09 -20.46
C GLY A 15 6.59 43.45 -19.43
N SER A 16 7.87 43.19 -19.73
CA SER A 16 9.04 44.10 -19.92
C SER A 16 9.55 44.72 -18.61
N THR A 17 10.85 44.76 -18.26
CA THR A 17 12.02 45.10 -19.12
C THR A 17 13.36 44.42 -18.75
N THR A 18 14.27 44.49 -19.73
CA THR A 18 15.74 44.31 -19.76
C THR A 18 16.61 44.50 -18.51
N LEU A 19 17.75 43.78 -18.48
CA LEU A 19 19.09 44.38 -18.30
C LEU A 19 20.18 43.54 -19.01
N THR A 20 21.40 44.07 -19.18
CA THR A 20 22.33 43.69 -20.26
C THR A 20 23.77 43.37 -19.84
N ALA A 21 24.37 42.37 -20.50
CA ALA A 21 25.81 42.13 -20.76
C ALA A 21 26.80 42.07 -19.56
N GLY A 22 27.87 41.27 -19.58
CA GLY A 22 28.36 40.30 -20.59
C GLY A 22 29.89 40.22 -20.58
N LEU A 23 30.50 39.17 -21.16
CA LEU A 23 31.87 39.15 -21.70
C LEU A 23 32.16 37.82 -22.44
N VAL A 24 33.30 37.72 -23.14
CA VAL A 24 33.53 36.77 -24.24
C VAL A 24 34.70 35.82 -23.99
N ALA A 25 34.54 34.56 -24.41
CA ALA A 25 35.64 33.64 -24.74
C ALA A 25 35.30 32.92 -26.06
N SER A 26 36.30 32.62 -26.90
CA SER A 26 36.11 32.14 -28.27
C SER A 26 36.52 30.67 -28.48
N ALA A 27 35.79 29.99 -29.37
CA ALA A 27 36.05 28.62 -29.83
C ALA A 27 35.66 28.51 -31.34
N PRO A 28 36.20 27.54 -32.10
CA PRO A 28 36.29 27.65 -33.56
C PRO A 28 34.99 27.34 -34.33
N GLN A 29 35.00 27.70 -35.62
CA GLN A 29 33.89 27.51 -36.56
C GLN A 29 33.54 26.02 -36.74
N ALA A 30 32.31 25.65 -36.40
CA ALA A 30 31.69 24.42 -36.89
C ALA A 30 31.13 24.65 -38.30
N THR A 31 31.22 23.63 -39.17
CA THR A 31 30.62 23.65 -40.51
C THR A 31 29.09 23.78 -40.44
N ALA A 32 28.49 24.45 -41.44
CA ALA A 32 27.08 24.79 -41.44
C ALA A 32 26.16 23.55 -41.31
N ALA A 33 25.57 23.38 -40.13
CA ALA A 33 24.44 22.50 -39.94
C ALA A 33 23.22 23.05 -40.69
N SER A 34 22.40 22.18 -41.27
CA SER A 34 21.12 22.57 -41.87
C SER A 34 20.27 23.30 -40.82
N ALA A 35 19.76 24.48 -41.17
CA ALA A 35 18.93 25.26 -40.27
C ALA A 35 17.63 24.49 -39.97
N LEU A 36 17.52 23.97 -38.75
CA LEU A 36 16.25 23.49 -38.22
C LEU A 36 15.21 24.60 -38.38
N ALA A 37 14.06 24.26 -38.94
CA ALA A 37 12.95 25.19 -39.06
C ALA A 37 12.63 25.80 -37.68
N PRO A 38 12.23 27.09 -37.61
CA PRO A 38 11.93 27.73 -36.33
C PRO A 38 10.90 26.87 -35.58
N PRO A 39 11.10 26.62 -34.26
CA PRO A 39 10.18 25.80 -33.50
C PRO A 39 8.79 26.41 -33.63
N ALA A 40 7.83 25.60 -34.08
CA ALA A 40 6.43 26.01 -34.17
C ALA A 40 6.04 26.62 -32.82
N THR A 41 5.39 27.78 -32.84
CA THR A 41 4.98 28.50 -31.63
C THR A 41 4.36 27.49 -30.67
N PRO A 42 4.92 27.27 -29.47
CA PRO A 42 4.51 26.15 -28.64
C PRO A 42 3.03 26.31 -28.34
N HIS A 43 2.22 25.39 -28.88
CA HIS A 43 0.85 25.22 -28.43
C HIS A 43 0.92 25.07 -26.91
N ALA A 44 0.27 25.98 -26.17
CA ALA A 44 0.24 25.90 -24.71
C ALA A 44 -0.17 24.47 -24.34
N PRO A 45 0.72 23.69 -23.69
CA PRO A 45 0.53 22.26 -23.57
C PRO A 45 -0.79 22.02 -22.82
N SER A 46 -1.64 21.15 -23.37
CA SER A 46 -2.92 20.84 -22.72
C SER A 46 -2.64 20.24 -21.35
N GLU A 47 -2.93 21.00 -20.28
CA GLU A 47 -2.52 20.68 -18.90
C GLU A 47 -3.08 19.36 -18.35
N GLY A 48 -4.02 18.75 -19.08
CA GLY A 48 -4.43 17.36 -18.91
C GLY A 48 -4.64 16.66 -20.25
N ALA A 49 -4.59 15.33 -20.21
CA ALA A 49 -4.87 14.46 -21.34
C ALA A 49 -6.28 14.68 -21.95
N ASP A 50 -6.50 14.11 -23.14
CA ASP A 50 -7.74 14.28 -23.88
C ASP A 50 -8.98 13.76 -23.11
N TRP A 51 -10.14 14.32 -23.45
CA TRP A 51 -11.37 14.05 -22.72
C TRP A 51 -11.88 12.60 -22.85
N GLN A 52 -11.57 11.90 -23.95
CA GLN A 52 -12.00 10.53 -24.16
C GLN A 52 -11.15 9.56 -23.33
N THR A 53 -9.85 9.79 -23.24
CA THR A 53 -8.96 9.09 -22.28
C THR A 53 -9.38 9.38 -20.85
N CYS A 54 -9.66 10.64 -20.49
CA CYS A 54 -10.19 10.99 -19.16
C CYS A 54 -11.51 10.26 -18.84
N ARG A 55 -12.43 10.11 -19.80
CA ARG A 55 -13.66 9.31 -19.65
C ARG A 55 -13.41 7.79 -19.54
N ALA A 56 -12.41 7.24 -20.22
CA ALA A 56 -12.06 5.83 -20.12
C ALA A 56 -11.53 5.51 -18.71
N VAL A 57 -10.62 6.35 -18.22
CA VAL A 57 -10.06 6.28 -16.87
C VAL A 57 -11.16 6.50 -15.80
N ALA A 58 -12.05 7.48 -16.00
CA ALA A 58 -13.19 7.70 -15.11
C ALA A 58 -14.11 6.46 -14.95
N ARG A 59 -14.40 5.75 -16.05
CA ARG A 59 -15.16 4.49 -16.00
C ARG A 59 -14.41 3.40 -15.23
N ALA A 60 -13.09 3.32 -15.36
CA ALA A 60 -12.27 2.35 -14.63
C ALA A 60 -12.18 2.65 -13.12
N ILE A 61 -12.21 3.93 -12.70
CA ILE A 61 -12.34 4.30 -11.27
C ILE A 61 -13.70 3.82 -10.72
N LEU A 62 -14.75 3.96 -11.52
CA LEU A 62 -16.13 3.64 -11.17
C LEU A 62 -16.53 2.18 -11.43
N VAL A 63 -15.60 1.34 -11.94
CA VAL A 63 -15.81 -0.07 -12.29
C VAL A 63 -17.01 -0.26 -13.25
N LEU A 64 -17.04 0.53 -14.32
CA LEU A 64 -18.11 0.55 -15.33
C LEU A 64 -17.67 -0.04 -16.69
N ASP A 65 -18.63 -0.56 -17.44
CA ASP A 65 -18.45 -0.89 -18.86
C ASP A 65 -18.37 0.37 -19.76
N LYS A 66 -18.08 0.17 -21.04
CA LYS A 66 -18.04 1.23 -22.07
C LYS A 66 -19.34 2.03 -22.21
N ASP A 67 -20.47 1.44 -21.86
CA ASP A 67 -21.83 2.01 -21.96
C ASP A 67 -22.27 2.65 -20.61
N ASN A 68 -21.37 2.69 -19.62
CA ASN A 68 -21.53 3.18 -18.25
C ASN A 68 -22.38 2.31 -17.32
N ARG A 69 -22.54 1.00 -17.60
CA ARG A 69 -23.19 0.05 -16.69
C ARG A 69 -22.22 -0.42 -15.60
N PRO A 70 -22.62 -0.54 -14.32
CA PRO A 70 -21.78 -1.12 -13.28
C PRO A 70 -21.41 -2.58 -13.57
N LEU A 71 -20.11 -2.90 -13.53
CA LEU A 71 -19.61 -4.27 -13.68
C LEU A 71 -19.69 -5.05 -12.37
N THR A 72 -19.62 -4.38 -11.22
CA THR A 72 -19.59 -5.02 -9.89
C THR A 72 -20.66 -6.09 -9.67
N PRO A 73 -21.96 -5.89 -10.00
CA PRO A 73 -22.97 -6.93 -9.79
C PRO A 73 -22.73 -8.19 -10.63
N ALA A 74 -22.24 -8.04 -11.86
CA ALA A 74 -21.88 -9.16 -12.72
C ALA A 74 -20.59 -9.86 -12.21
N TYR A 75 -19.62 -9.08 -11.71
CA TYR A 75 -18.42 -9.62 -11.09
C TYR A 75 -18.73 -10.41 -9.80
N THR A 76 -19.68 -9.94 -8.98
CA THR A 76 -20.17 -10.67 -7.81
C THR A 76 -20.87 -11.97 -8.21
N ASP A 77 -21.75 -11.95 -9.23
CA ASP A 77 -22.44 -13.16 -9.73
C ASP A 77 -21.47 -14.20 -10.33
N ILE A 78 -20.36 -13.75 -10.93
CA ILE A 78 -19.30 -14.64 -11.43
C ILE A 78 -18.46 -15.21 -10.29
N LEU A 79 -18.05 -14.37 -9.31
CA LEU A 79 -17.14 -14.77 -8.24
C LEU A 79 -17.82 -15.66 -7.18
N LEU A 80 -19.09 -15.42 -6.88
CA LEU A 80 -19.81 -16.01 -5.73
C LEU A 80 -21.09 -16.75 -6.11
N GLY A 81 -21.47 -16.77 -7.40
CA GLY A 81 -22.76 -17.27 -7.88
C GLY A 81 -22.63 -18.34 -8.96
N LYS A 82 -22.80 -17.95 -10.21
CA LYS A 82 -22.93 -18.85 -11.38
C LYS A 82 -21.61 -19.27 -12.01
N GLY A 83 -20.49 -18.67 -11.60
CA GLY A 83 -19.21 -18.80 -12.30
C GLY A 83 -19.18 -18.00 -13.61
N LEU A 84 -18.24 -18.34 -14.49
CA LEU A 84 -18.19 -17.78 -15.85
C LEU A 84 -19.40 -18.26 -16.70
N PRO A 85 -19.75 -17.55 -17.79
CA PRO A 85 -20.82 -17.98 -18.70
C PRO A 85 -20.67 -19.42 -19.22
N ARG A 86 -21.77 -20.01 -19.68
CA ARG A 86 -21.74 -21.36 -20.30
C ARG A 86 -21.57 -21.25 -21.81
N GLY A 87 -20.93 -22.26 -22.41
CA GLY A 87 -20.87 -22.44 -23.87
C GLY A 87 -19.58 -21.97 -24.56
N SER A 88 -18.45 -21.82 -23.84
CA SER A 88 -17.15 -21.58 -24.47
C SER A 88 -16.46 -22.88 -24.92
N VAL A 89 -15.45 -22.71 -25.79
CA VAL A 89 -14.52 -23.76 -26.20
C VAL A 89 -13.51 -23.99 -25.08
N ARG A 90 -13.28 -25.26 -24.72
CA ARG A 90 -12.26 -25.65 -23.73
C ARG A 90 -10.87 -25.23 -24.22
N LYS A 91 -10.07 -24.66 -23.30
CA LYS A 91 -8.68 -24.23 -23.56
C LYS A 91 -7.72 -24.80 -22.52
N LYS A 92 -6.44 -24.83 -22.85
CA LYS A 92 -5.31 -24.84 -21.92
C LYS A 92 -4.95 -23.39 -21.57
N VAL A 93 -4.88 -23.03 -20.29
CA VAL A 93 -4.56 -21.67 -19.85
C VAL A 93 -3.42 -21.70 -18.84
N LEU A 94 -2.39 -20.88 -19.08
CA LEU A 94 -1.28 -20.69 -18.14
C LEU A 94 -1.54 -19.45 -17.29
N VAL A 95 -1.47 -19.57 -15.96
CA VAL A 95 -1.63 -18.44 -15.03
C VAL A 95 -0.29 -18.20 -14.33
N ILE A 96 0.32 -17.05 -14.55
CA ILE A 96 1.69 -16.78 -14.12
C ILE A 96 1.64 -15.87 -12.89
N GLY A 97 2.11 -16.40 -11.76
CA GLY A 97 1.96 -15.86 -10.40
C GLY A 97 0.71 -16.41 -9.70
N ALA A 98 0.89 -16.93 -8.48
CA ALA A 98 -0.15 -17.44 -7.59
C ALA A 98 -0.55 -16.42 -6.51
N GLY A 99 -0.53 -15.12 -6.85
CA GLY A 99 -1.19 -14.10 -6.04
C GLY A 99 -2.72 -14.23 -6.08
N PRO A 100 -3.49 -13.44 -5.29
CA PRO A 100 -4.95 -13.55 -5.24
C PRO A 100 -5.64 -13.45 -6.61
N ALA A 101 -5.09 -12.63 -7.53
CA ALA A 101 -5.60 -12.55 -8.88
C ALA A 101 -5.39 -13.84 -9.70
N GLY A 102 -4.28 -14.54 -9.49
CA GLY A 102 -3.97 -15.79 -10.17
C GLY A 102 -4.78 -16.97 -9.63
N LEU A 103 -4.85 -17.11 -8.30
CA LEU A 103 -5.64 -18.16 -7.65
C LEU A 103 -7.13 -18.07 -8.05
N VAL A 104 -7.72 -16.87 -8.02
CA VAL A 104 -9.12 -16.65 -8.39
C VAL A 104 -9.37 -16.82 -9.89
N ALA A 105 -8.48 -16.32 -10.76
CA ALA A 105 -8.62 -16.54 -12.21
C ALA A 105 -8.49 -18.02 -12.58
N ALA A 106 -7.57 -18.75 -11.92
CA ALA A 106 -7.39 -20.18 -12.11
C ALA A 106 -8.61 -21.00 -11.66
N HIS A 107 -9.17 -20.68 -10.49
CA HIS A 107 -10.39 -21.31 -9.98
C HIS A 107 -11.55 -21.09 -10.96
N LEU A 108 -11.87 -19.84 -11.30
CA LEU A 108 -12.97 -19.50 -12.22
C LEU A 108 -12.85 -20.19 -13.58
N LEU A 109 -11.64 -20.30 -14.13
CA LEU A 109 -11.39 -20.99 -15.40
C LEU A 109 -11.51 -22.51 -15.29
N ARG A 110 -11.09 -23.13 -14.17
CA ARG A 110 -11.30 -24.57 -13.95
C ARG A 110 -12.77 -24.91 -13.81
N GLU A 111 -13.55 -24.15 -13.03
CA GLU A 111 -14.99 -24.40 -12.88
C GLU A 111 -15.75 -24.23 -14.21
N ALA A 112 -15.24 -23.38 -15.11
CA ALA A 112 -15.71 -23.27 -16.49
C ALA A 112 -15.18 -24.36 -17.45
N GLY A 113 -14.46 -25.36 -16.92
CA GLY A 113 -13.99 -26.55 -17.64
C GLY A 113 -12.64 -26.41 -18.37
N HIS A 114 -11.97 -25.25 -18.31
CA HIS A 114 -10.64 -25.11 -18.91
C HIS A 114 -9.60 -25.98 -18.19
N HIS A 115 -8.57 -26.42 -18.91
CA HIS A 115 -7.38 -27.01 -18.30
C HIS A 115 -6.44 -25.88 -17.92
N VAL A 116 -6.02 -25.80 -16.65
CA VAL A 116 -5.30 -24.65 -16.11
C VAL A 116 -4.03 -25.11 -15.40
N THR A 117 -2.93 -24.39 -15.62
CA THR A 117 -1.69 -24.56 -14.85
C THR A 117 -1.28 -23.22 -14.27
N VAL A 118 -1.09 -23.14 -12.96
CA VAL A 118 -0.57 -21.95 -12.27
C VAL A 118 0.93 -22.11 -12.07
N ILE A 119 1.71 -21.09 -12.42
CA ILE A 119 3.18 -21.09 -12.41
C ILE A 119 3.63 -20.03 -11.40
N GLU A 120 4.23 -20.44 -10.29
CA GLU A 120 4.66 -19.53 -9.20
C GLU A 120 6.18 -19.57 -9.03
N ALA A 121 6.81 -18.40 -8.97
CA ALA A 121 8.25 -18.26 -8.82
C ALA A 121 8.75 -18.67 -7.43
N ASN A 122 7.95 -18.42 -6.39
CA ASN A 122 8.29 -18.77 -5.03
C ASN A 122 8.31 -20.30 -4.81
N ALA A 123 9.32 -20.80 -4.10
CA ALA A 123 9.51 -22.24 -3.91
C ALA A 123 8.56 -22.90 -2.89
N ASN A 124 7.95 -22.14 -1.96
CA ASN A 124 7.09 -22.72 -0.92
C ASN A 124 5.85 -21.90 -0.52
N ARG A 125 5.61 -20.70 -1.08
CA ARG A 125 4.53 -19.80 -0.65
C ARG A 125 3.77 -19.17 -1.82
N VAL A 126 2.44 -19.23 -1.80
CA VAL A 126 1.56 -18.49 -2.72
C VAL A 126 1.04 -17.19 -2.09
N GLY A 127 0.11 -16.47 -2.74
CA GLY A 127 -0.49 -15.22 -2.24
C GLY A 127 0.37 -13.96 -2.43
N GLY A 128 1.66 -14.10 -2.71
CA GLY A 128 2.56 -13.01 -3.08
C GLY A 128 2.67 -11.93 -2.00
N ARG A 129 1.96 -10.81 -2.19
CA ARG A 129 1.91 -9.63 -1.31
C ARG A 129 0.90 -9.74 -0.16
N ILE A 130 0.01 -10.73 -0.18
CA ILE A 130 -0.63 -11.16 1.07
C ILE A 130 0.35 -12.10 1.77
N LYS A 131 0.87 -11.66 2.92
CA LYS A 131 1.85 -12.37 3.72
C LYS A 131 1.66 -12.02 5.19
N THR A 132 1.43 -13.04 5.99
CA THR A 132 1.42 -12.97 7.46
C THR A 132 2.68 -13.66 7.97
N PHE A 133 3.38 -13.07 8.93
CA PHE A 133 4.37 -13.76 9.73
C PHE A 133 3.63 -14.61 10.77
N ARG A 134 3.66 -15.93 10.62
CA ARG A 134 2.90 -16.91 11.42
C ARG A 134 3.64 -18.25 11.51
N THR A 135 3.12 -19.18 12.31
CA THR A 135 3.49 -20.60 12.28
C THR A 135 2.56 -21.37 11.33
N GLY A 136 3.07 -22.40 10.66
CA GLY A 136 2.29 -23.31 9.81
C GLY A 136 1.87 -22.69 8.49
N GLY A 137 0.58 -22.82 8.14
CA GLY A 137 0.04 -22.46 6.82
C GLY A 137 0.44 -23.43 5.71
N HIS A 138 0.02 -23.17 4.47
CA HIS A 138 0.46 -23.96 3.31
C HIS A 138 2.00 -23.94 3.13
N GLU A 139 2.65 -22.87 3.60
CA GLU A 139 4.08 -22.63 3.52
C GLU A 139 4.91 -23.39 4.57
N ASN A 140 4.26 -24.01 5.55
CA ASN A 140 4.87 -24.70 6.71
C ASN A 140 5.91 -23.83 7.45
N ALA A 141 5.56 -22.56 7.71
CA ALA A 141 6.45 -21.60 8.35
C ALA A 141 6.79 -21.98 9.81
N GLY A 142 8.07 -21.88 10.18
CA GLY A 142 8.50 -21.92 11.58
C GLY A 142 8.14 -20.62 12.30
N GLN A 143 7.83 -20.71 13.61
CA GLN A 143 7.34 -19.60 14.42
C GLN A 143 8.26 -18.37 14.37
N PRO A 144 7.81 -17.22 13.84
CA PRO A 144 8.60 -15.99 13.83
C PRO A 144 8.87 -15.35 15.21
N PHE A 145 7.97 -15.55 16.17
CA PHE A 145 7.89 -14.82 17.45
C PHE A 145 8.34 -15.67 18.65
N ALA A 146 8.41 -15.06 19.83
CA ALA A 146 8.74 -15.70 21.09
C ALA A 146 7.56 -16.48 21.67
N ASP A 147 6.37 -15.88 21.61
CA ASP A 147 5.11 -16.51 21.97
C ASP A 147 4.60 -17.41 20.82
N PRO A 148 4.32 -18.70 21.07
CA PRO A 148 3.97 -19.65 20.03
C PRO A 148 2.62 -19.38 19.36
N ALA A 149 1.75 -18.54 19.93
CA ALA A 149 0.47 -18.16 19.33
C ALA A 149 0.56 -16.90 18.44
N GLN A 150 1.58 -16.06 18.60
CA GLN A 150 1.65 -14.75 17.93
C GLN A 150 1.82 -14.86 16.40
N TYR A 151 1.25 -13.86 15.71
CA TYR A 151 1.35 -13.65 14.27
C TYR A 151 1.20 -12.15 13.95
N ALA A 152 1.68 -11.69 12.78
CA ALA A 152 1.55 -10.29 12.36
C ALA A 152 1.66 -10.07 10.85
N GLU A 153 1.10 -8.97 10.35
CA GLU A 153 0.91 -8.74 8.91
C GLU A 153 2.09 -8.04 8.23
N ALA A 154 2.79 -8.73 7.33
CA ALA A 154 3.82 -8.15 6.48
C ALA A 154 3.24 -7.28 5.36
N GLY A 155 2.06 -7.66 4.83
CA GLY A 155 1.40 -7.02 3.70
C GLY A 155 0.05 -6.40 4.06
N ALA A 156 -1.00 -6.83 3.36
CA ALA A 156 -2.39 -6.49 3.67
C ALA A 156 -2.72 -6.77 5.14
N MET A 157 -3.49 -5.87 5.78
CA MET A 157 -3.81 -5.94 7.20
C MET A 157 -5.21 -5.43 7.57
N ARG A 158 -5.94 -4.85 6.61
CA ARG A 158 -7.29 -4.29 6.81
C ARG A 158 -8.08 -4.30 5.50
N ILE A 159 -9.36 -4.62 5.59
CA ILE A 159 -10.29 -4.74 4.46
C ILE A 159 -11.50 -3.85 4.78
N PRO A 160 -11.82 -2.82 3.96
CA PRO A 160 -12.99 -1.98 4.20
C PRO A 160 -14.29 -2.72 3.81
N ASP A 161 -15.37 -2.44 4.54
CA ASP A 161 -16.72 -2.93 4.25
C ASP A 161 -17.27 -2.51 2.87
N SER A 162 -16.75 -1.42 2.31
CA SER A 162 -17.09 -0.91 0.97
C SER A 162 -16.50 -1.72 -0.21
N HIS A 163 -15.78 -2.81 0.05
CA HIS A 163 -15.22 -3.70 -0.98
C HIS A 163 -16.02 -5.01 -1.07
N PRO A 164 -17.04 -5.10 -1.96
CA PRO A 164 -17.98 -6.22 -1.99
C PRO A 164 -17.38 -7.55 -2.46
N LEU A 165 -16.43 -7.57 -3.40
CA LEU A 165 -15.91 -8.83 -3.93
C LEU A 165 -15.11 -9.58 -2.87
N ILE A 166 -14.20 -8.90 -2.17
CA ILE A 166 -13.45 -9.52 -1.07
C ILE A 166 -14.34 -9.83 0.14
N THR A 167 -15.33 -8.99 0.45
CA THR A 167 -16.21 -9.24 1.61
C THR A 167 -17.05 -10.50 1.39
N GLY A 168 -17.72 -10.62 0.24
CA GLY A 168 -18.48 -11.83 -0.09
C GLY A 168 -17.61 -13.06 -0.33
N LEU A 169 -16.37 -12.90 -0.80
CA LEU A 169 -15.41 -14.01 -0.94
C LEU A 169 -14.96 -14.55 0.42
N MET A 170 -14.69 -13.69 1.41
CA MET A 170 -14.39 -14.14 2.77
C MET A 170 -15.56 -14.93 3.39
N GLU A 171 -16.80 -14.48 3.13
CA GLU A 171 -18.02 -15.13 3.62
C GLU A 171 -18.28 -16.47 2.92
N ALA A 172 -18.10 -16.54 1.59
CA ALA A 172 -18.21 -17.79 0.83
C ALA A 172 -17.13 -18.83 1.18
N LEU A 173 -15.95 -18.37 1.62
CA LEU A 173 -14.86 -19.23 2.12
C LEU A 173 -14.97 -19.54 3.64
N GLY A 174 -16.01 -19.04 4.33
CA GLY A 174 -16.22 -19.29 5.76
C GLY A 174 -15.18 -18.66 6.70
N LEU A 175 -14.47 -17.60 6.25
CA LEU A 175 -13.35 -17.02 6.98
C LEU A 175 -13.80 -16.11 8.13
N GLU A 176 -13.25 -16.33 9.32
CA GLU A 176 -13.54 -15.54 10.51
C GLU A 176 -12.98 -14.11 10.38
N ARG A 177 -13.87 -13.15 10.11
CA ARG A 177 -13.55 -11.71 10.04
C ARG A 177 -13.99 -10.96 11.30
N ARG A 178 -13.07 -10.19 11.88
CA ARG A 178 -13.28 -9.34 13.07
C ARG A 178 -12.95 -7.88 12.78
N ARG A 179 -13.34 -6.94 13.64
CA ARG A 179 -13.14 -5.50 13.39
C ARG A 179 -11.66 -5.11 13.42
N PHE A 180 -11.20 -4.39 12.41
CA PHE A 180 -9.91 -3.70 12.45
C PHE A 180 -10.13 -2.29 12.98
N HIS A 181 -9.50 -1.95 14.11
CA HIS A 181 -9.67 -0.66 14.77
C HIS A 181 -8.69 0.38 14.20
N LEU A 182 -9.10 1.10 13.15
CA LEU A 182 -8.30 2.17 12.53
C LEU A 182 -8.05 3.37 13.48
N VAL A 183 -8.99 3.61 14.38
CA VAL A 183 -8.88 4.54 15.52
C VAL A 183 -9.09 3.71 16.78
N ASP A 184 -8.33 4.03 17.83
CA ASP A 184 -8.40 3.29 19.10
C ASP A 184 -9.79 3.39 19.73
N VAL A 185 -10.21 2.32 20.41
CA VAL A 185 -11.53 2.24 21.06
C VAL A 185 -11.44 2.14 22.58
N ASP A 186 -12.54 2.49 23.26
CA ASP A 186 -12.76 2.15 24.65
C ASP A 186 -13.30 0.71 24.84
N ALA A 187 -13.48 0.30 26.10
CA ALA A 187 -13.99 -1.03 26.46
C ALA A 187 -15.46 -1.28 26.02
N SER A 188 -16.16 -0.29 25.47
CA SER A 188 -17.48 -0.45 24.83
C SER A 188 -17.40 -0.47 23.29
N GLY A 189 -16.20 -0.48 22.72
CA GLY A 189 -15.96 -0.48 21.27
C GLY A 189 -16.14 0.89 20.60
N LYS A 190 -16.28 1.98 21.36
CA LYS A 190 -16.46 3.34 20.82
C LYS A 190 -15.12 4.02 20.55
N PRO A 191 -14.94 4.76 19.44
CA PRO A 191 -13.70 5.47 19.14
C PRO A 191 -13.31 6.46 20.24
N ALA A 192 -12.13 6.26 20.84
CA ALA A 192 -11.65 7.01 22.00
C ALA A 192 -10.56 8.05 21.66
N ASN A 193 -9.83 7.89 20.56
CA ASN A 193 -8.79 8.82 20.09
C ASN A 193 -7.72 9.16 21.16
N ARG A 194 -7.35 8.17 21.97
CA ARG A 194 -6.27 8.24 22.98
C ARG A 194 -4.89 7.92 22.41
N THR A 195 -4.79 7.40 21.19
CA THR A 195 -3.49 7.30 20.50
C THR A 195 -2.82 8.68 20.36
N TRP A 196 -1.51 8.68 20.15
CA TRP A 196 -0.66 9.87 20.23
C TRP A 196 -0.44 10.56 18.89
N ILE A 197 -0.17 11.85 18.96
CA ILE A 197 0.59 12.60 17.95
C ILE A 197 1.83 13.14 18.67
N HIS A 198 3.02 12.87 18.13
CA HIS A 198 4.30 13.31 18.67
C HIS A 198 5.16 13.89 17.54
N VAL A 199 5.12 15.22 17.37
CA VAL A 199 5.79 15.93 16.27
C VAL A 199 6.44 17.22 16.78
N ASN A 200 7.62 17.58 16.28
CA ASN A 200 8.42 18.73 16.71
C ASN A 200 8.62 18.79 18.24
N GLY A 201 8.79 17.63 18.89
CA GLY A 201 8.84 17.48 20.36
C GLY A 201 7.51 17.75 21.10
N VAL A 202 6.42 17.99 20.38
CA VAL A 202 5.08 18.24 20.91
C VAL A 202 4.27 16.94 20.93
N ARG A 203 4.15 16.34 22.12
CA ARG A 203 3.24 15.22 22.39
C ARG A 203 1.82 15.72 22.73
N ALA A 204 0.78 15.15 22.10
CA ALA A 204 -0.63 15.35 22.44
C ALA A 204 -1.48 14.12 22.06
N ARG A 205 -2.60 13.87 22.74
CA ARG A 205 -3.59 12.84 22.35
C ARG A 205 -4.31 13.26 21.06
N ARG A 206 -4.76 12.33 20.23
CA ARG A 206 -5.56 12.65 19.02
C ARG A 206 -6.83 13.42 19.35
N ALA A 207 -7.53 13.04 20.43
CA ALA A 207 -8.71 13.76 20.92
C ALA A 207 -8.39 15.22 21.32
N ASP A 208 -7.29 15.43 22.05
CA ASP A 208 -6.83 16.78 22.43
C ASP A 208 -6.45 17.62 21.21
N TYR A 209 -5.78 17.01 20.23
CA TYR A 209 -5.44 17.69 18.98
C TYR A 209 -6.68 18.09 18.18
N GLN A 210 -7.68 17.21 18.06
CA GLN A 210 -8.91 17.51 17.33
C GLN A 210 -9.70 18.66 17.98
N ALA A 211 -9.69 18.76 19.32
CA ALA A 211 -10.35 19.84 20.04
C ALA A 211 -9.51 21.14 20.15
N ARG A 212 -8.17 21.02 20.22
CA ARG A 212 -7.24 22.10 20.58
C ARG A 212 -5.92 21.99 19.79
N PRO A 213 -5.93 22.08 18.44
CA PRO A 213 -4.78 21.77 17.59
C PRO A 213 -3.61 22.75 17.73
N ARG A 214 -3.86 23.93 18.30
CA ARG A 214 -2.97 25.09 18.38
C ARG A 214 -1.53 24.81 18.80
N ARG A 215 -1.29 23.91 19.77
CA ARG A 215 0.08 23.60 20.24
C ARG A 215 0.90 22.85 19.19
N ILE A 216 0.28 21.95 18.44
CA ILE A 216 0.94 21.23 17.33
C ILE A 216 1.03 22.14 16.11
N ASN A 217 -0.07 22.78 15.69
CA ASN A 217 -0.09 23.64 14.51
C ASN A 217 0.96 24.77 14.58
N ARG A 218 1.15 25.38 15.77
CA ARG A 218 2.20 26.39 15.98
C ARG A 218 3.63 25.88 15.84
N SER A 219 3.89 24.60 16.10
CA SER A 219 5.26 24.04 15.98
C SER A 219 5.73 23.94 14.52
N PHE A 220 4.81 23.96 13.56
CA PHE A 220 5.12 24.07 12.12
C PHE A 220 5.17 25.53 11.62
N GLY A 221 4.88 26.52 12.48
CA GLY A 221 4.87 27.93 12.08
C GLY A 221 3.74 28.31 11.12
N VAL A 222 2.59 27.63 11.16
CA VAL A 222 1.46 27.92 10.24
C VAL A 222 0.87 29.33 10.47
N PRO A 223 0.20 29.93 9.46
CA PRO A 223 -0.42 31.24 9.60
C PRO A 223 -1.51 31.25 10.69
N ALA A 224 -1.70 32.40 11.35
CA ALA A 224 -2.64 32.55 12.47
C ALA A 224 -4.06 31.99 12.20
N ARG A 225 -4.55 32.11 10.97
CA ARG A 225 -5.83 31.57 10.50
C ARG A 225 -5.95 30.03 10.53
N HIS A 226 -4.83 29.30 10.50
CA HIS A 226 -4.78 27.84 10.52
C HIS A 226 -4.39 27.29 11.90
N GLU A 227 -3.98 28.13 12.87
CA GLU A 227 -3.59 27.68 14.22
C GLU A 227 -4.64 26.80 14.90
N ASN A 228 -5.93 27.12 14.73
CA ASN A 228 -7.03 26.50 15.47
C ASN A 228 -7.81 25.47 14.64
N THR A 229 -7.29 25.02 13.49
CA THR A 229 -7.96 24.07 12.59
C THR A 229 -7.15 22.77 12.47
N PRO A 230 -7.70 21.59 12.81
CA PRO A 230 -6.96 20.33 12.69
C PRO A 230 -6.51 20.03 11.25
N ALA A 231 -5.35 19.37 11.09
CA ALA A 231 -4.78 19.05 9.79
C ALA A 231 -5.72 18.24 8.87
N SER A 232 -6.56 17.38 9.45
CA SER A 232 -7.63 16.64 8.76
C SER A 232 -8.69 17.54 8.15
N ASP A 233 -8.91 18.70 8.74
CA ASP A 233 -10.00 19.60 8.43
C ASP A 233 -9.52 20.63 7.40
N LEU A 234 -8.28 21.07 7.52
CA LEU A 234 -7.54 21.78 6.46
C LEU A 234 -7.43 20.94 5.18
N LEU A 235 -7.03 19.66 5.29
CA LEU A 235 -6.98 18.74 4.15
C LEU A 235 -8.36 18.49 3.54
N ARG A 236 -9.41 18.28 4.36
CA ARG A 236 -10.78 18.09 3.90
C ARG A 236 -11.31 19.33 3.15
N ALA A 237 -11.01 20.53 3.65
CA ALA A 237 -11.35 21.79 2.97
C ALA A 237 -10.59 21.95 1.64
N ALA A 238 -9.28 21.65 1.62
CA ALA A 238 -8.47 21.71 0.40
C ALA A 238 -8.98 20.75 -0.70
N LEU A 239 -9.44 19.55 -0.33
CA LEU A 239 -9.99 18.55 -1.25
C LEU A 239 -11.45 18.82 -1.68
N ALA A 240 -12.18 19.70 -0.99
CA ALA A 240 -13.60 19.96 -1.27
C ALA A 240 -13.90 20.41 -2.72
N PRO A 241 -13.09 21.28 -3.38
CA PRO A 241 -13.35 21.68 -4.77
C PRO A 241 -13.17 20.55 -5.80
N ALA A 242 -12.39 19.52 -5.49
CA ALA A 242 -12.32 18.30 -6.31
C ALA A 242 -13.48 17.35 -6.00
N ARG A 243 -13.84 17.22 -4.71
CA ARG A 243 -14.99 16.44 -4.23
C ARG A 243 -16.31 16.92 -4.87
N ALA A 244 -16.54 18.22 -4.93
CA ALA A 244 -17.71 18.84 -5.57
C ALA A 244 -17.84 18.55 -7.09
N LEU A 245 -16.81 18.02 -7.75
CA LEU A 245 -16.92 17.56 -9.15
C LEU A 245 -17.61 16.20 -9.27
N ILE A 246 -17.70 15.41 -8.18
CA ILE A 246 -18.23 14.03 -8.16
C ILE A 246 -19.35 13.80 -7.12
N GLU A 247 -19.37 14.57 -6.04
CA GLU A 247 -20.30 14.42 -4.92
C GLU A 247 -21.76 14.71 -5.32
N GLY A 248 -22.69 13.88 -4.83
CA GLY A 248 -24.11 13.93 -5.20
C GLY A 248 -24.47 13.45 -6.61
N LYS A 249 -23.50 13.08 -7.46
CA LYS A 249 -23.73 12.70 -8.86
C LYS A 249 -23.87 11.19 -9.04
N SER A 250 -24.60 10.80 -10.08
CA SER A 250 -24.80 9.40 -10.46
C SER A 250 -24.70 9.20 -11.99
N GLY A 251 -24.64 7.94 -12.42
CA GLY A 251 -24.64 7.55 -13.83
C GLY A 251 -23.62 8.33 -14.68
N ARG A 252 -24.09 8.92 -15.78
CA ARG A 252 -23.23 9.69 -16.69
C ARG A 252 -22.62 10.93 -16.03
N GLU A 253 -23.34 11.65 -15.16
CA GLU A 253 -22.82 12.87 -14.55
C GLU A 253 -21.64 12.60 -13.61
N LEU A 254 -21.63 11.42 -12.96
CA LEU A 254 -20.51 10.96 -12.17
C LEU A 254 -19.28 10.63 -13.04
N VAL A 255 -19.48 10.05 -14.22
CA VAL A 255 -18.39 9.78 -15.21
C VAL A 255 -17.79 11.09 -15.74
N GLU A 256 -18.61 12.05 -16.16
CA GLU A 256 -18.14 13.37 -16.63
C GLU A 256 -17.52 14.17 -15.47
N GLY A 257 -17.99 13.95 -14.24
CA GLY A 257 -17.41 14.48 -13.00
C GLY A 257 -16.00 13.97 -12.72
N TRP A 258 -15.79 12.65 -12.76
CA TRP A 258 -14.45 12.07 -12.64
C TRP A 258 -13.54 12.45 -13.80
N ALA A 259 -14.05 12.50 -15.04
CA ALA A 259 -13.30 13.03 -16.18
C ALA A 259 -12.88 14.50 -15.96
N SER A 260 -13.71 15.31 -15.28
CA SER A 260 -13.37 16.69 -14.88
C SER A 260 -12.26 16.76 -13.83
N VAL A 261 -12.18 15.79 -12.90
CA VAL A 261 -11.08 15.68 -11.92
C VAL A 261 -9.77 15.33 -12.64
N LEU A 262 -9.83 14.30 -13.50
CA LEU A 262 -8.68 13.78 -14.25
C LEU A 262 -8.09 14.82 -15.21
N HIS A 263 -8.93 15.48 -16.01
CA HIS A 263 -8.47 16.49 -16.96
C HIS A 263 -7.88 17.75 -16.30
N LYS A 264 -8.28 18.08 -15.06
CA LYS A 264 -7.77 19.25 -14.34
C LYS A 264 -6.53 18.97 -13.49
N TYR A 265 -6.49 17.82 -12.82
CA TYR A 265 -5.51 17.53 -11.77
C TYR A 265 -4.75 16.21 -12.01
N GLY A 266 -4.90 15.59 -13.18
CA GLY A 266 -4.28 14.30 -13.47
C GLY A 266 -2.74 14.36 -13.53
N HIS A 267 -2.21 15.39 -14.19
CA HIS A 267 -0.79 15.69 -14.28
C HIS A 267 -0.29 16.56 -13.10
N TRP A 268 -1.01 16.55 -11.97
CA TRP A 268 -0.63 17.27 -10.75
C TRP A 268 -0.19 16.28 -9.66
N SER A 269 0.83 16.67 -8.89
CA SER A 269 1.15 16.02 -7.62
C SER A 269 0.23 16.51 -6.50
N MET A 270 0.16 15.76 -5.40
CA MET A 270 -0.59 16.20 -4.21
C MET A 270 -0.07 17.53 -3.66
N TYR A 271 1.26 17.73 -3.65
CA TYR A 271 1.91 19.00 -3.31
C TYR A 271 1.43 20.14 -4.20
N ARG A 272 1.47 19.96 -5.53
CA ARG A 272 1.04 20.98 -6.50
C ARG A 272 -0.42 21.37 -6.27
N TYR A 273 -1.28 20.41 -6.00
CA TYR A 273 -2.69 20.67 -5.68
C TYR A 273 -2.85 21.48 -4.38
N LEU A 274 -2.16 21.13 -3.29
CA LEU A 274 -2.25 21.88 -2.04
C LEU A 274 -1.69 23.32 -2.18
N LYS A 275 -0.58 23.48 -2.90
CA LYS A 275 0.10 24.76 -3.13
C LYS A 275 -0.69 25.67 -4.08
N GLU A 276 -0.89 25.25 -5.32
CA GLU A 276 -1.49 26.08 -6.38
C GLU A 276 -3.02 26.10 -6.35
N ARG A 277 -3.67 24.94 -6.12
CA ARG A 277 -5.14 24.87 -6.16
C ARG A 277 -5.80 25.22 -4.83
N ALA A 278 -5.23 24.84 -3.69
CA ALA A 278 -5.78 25.17 -2.37
C ALA A 278 -5.16 26.43 -1.72
N GLY A 279 -4.07 26.98 -2.28
CA GLY A 279 -3.47 28.23 -1.81
C GLY A 279 -2.79 28.11 -0.43
N LEU A 280 -2.33 26.91 -0.07
CA LEU A 280 -1.66 26.66 1.20
C LEU A 280 -0.17 27.01 1.11
N ASP A 281 0.37 27.55 2.20
CA ASP A 281 1.80 27.78 2.39
C ASP A 281 2.52 26.50 2.84
N GLU A 282 3.83 26.44 2.65
CA GLU A 282 4.65 25.23 2.92
C GLU A 282 4.48 24.74 4.37
N ASN A 283 4.54 25.63 5.36
CA ASN A 283 4.29 25.31 6.77
C ASN A 283 2.95 24.59 7.01
N THR A 284 1.89 24.98 6.30
CA THR A 284 0.58 24.30 6.39
C THR A 284 0.59 22.97 5.63
N ILE A 285 1.31 22.88 4.51
CA ILE A 285 1.48 21.65 3.74
C ILE A 285 2.29 20.61 4.53
N ASP A 286 3.30 21.02 5.30
CA ASP A 286 4.13 20.13 6.14
C ASP A 286 3.38 19.62 7.38
N LEU A 287 2.54 20.47 7.99
CA LEU A 287 1.59 20.07 9.02
C LEU A 287 0.62 18.99 8.48
N ILE A 288 0.03 19.22 7.32
CA ILE A 288 -0.86 18.24 6.65
C ILE A 288 -0.06 16.98 6.28
N GLY A 289 1.11 17.14 5.70
CA GLY A 289 2.04 16.09 5.31
C GLY A 289 2.30 15.11 6.45
N THR A 290 2.73 15.66 7.58
CA THR A 290 3.17 14.88 8.75
C THR A 290 1.98 14.28 9.49
N VAL A 291 0.94 15.07 9.77
CA VAL A 291 -0.18 14.64 10.63
C VAL A 291 -1.24 13.84 9.86
N GLN A 292 -1.26 13.84 8.52
CA GLN A 292 -2.23 13.10 7.69
C GLN A 292 -1.61 12.03 6.77
N ASN A 293 -0.37 11.59 7.02
CA ASN A 293 0.33 10.57 6.22
C ASN A 293 0.45 10.92 4.72
N LEU A 294 0.97 12.10 4.44
CA LEU A 294 1.24 12.57 3.08
C LEU A 294 2.70 12.96 2.81
N THR A 295 3.54 13.25 3.81
CA THR A 295 4.91 13.81 3.60
C THR A 295 5.70 13.12 2.48
N SER A 296 5.98 11.82 2.59
CA SER A 296 6.76 11.08 1.60
C SER A 296 6.01 10.83 0.28
N ARG A 297 4.69 11.02 0.27
CA ARG A 297 3.80 10.82 -0.89
C ARG A 297 3.34 12.14 -1.54
N LEU A 298 3.81 13.29 -1.07
CA LEU A 298 3.41 14.62 -1.58
C LEU A 298 3.77 14.82 -3.07
N HIS A 299 4.82 14.17 -3.56
CA HIS A 299 5.25 14.23 -4.96
C HIS A 299 4.43 13.31 -5.90
N LEU A 300 3.72 12.30 -5.36
CA LEU A 300 2.90 11.35 -6.13
C LEU A 300 1.62 12.01 -6.65
N SER A 301 0.94 11.36 -7.60
CA SER A 301 -0.26 11.91 -8.25
C SER A 301 -1.34 12.28 -7.24
N PHE A 302 -1.88 13.48 -7.37
CA PHE A 302 -3.04 13.97 -6.63
C PHE A 302 -4.18 12.93 -6.57
N LEU A 303 -4.43 12.22 -7.68
CA LEU A 303 -5.52 11.25 -7.81
C LEU A 303 -5.41 10.11 -6.77
N HIS A 304 -4.20 9.62 -6.48
CA HIS A 304 -4.00 8.54 -5.51
C HIS A 304 -4.35 9.00 -4.09
N SER A 305 -3.83 10.17 -3.68
CA SER A 305 -4.09 10.74 -2.36
C SER A 305 -5.57 11.13 -2.19
N PHE A 306 -6.21 11.64 -3.24
CA PHE A 306 -7.63 11.98 -3.27
C PHE A 306 -8.54 10.75 -3.12
N LEU A 307 -8.26 9.65 -3.84
CA LEU A 307 -8.96 8.38 -3.68
C LEU A 307 -8.72 7.76 -2.30
N SER A 308 -7.47 7.79 -1.81
CA SER A 308 -7.10 7.24 -0.51
C SER A 308 -7.77 7.98 0.65
N ALA A 309 -7.91 9.30 0.56
CA ALA A 309 -8.63 10.14 1.53
C ALA A 309 -10.17 9.98 1.48
N ALA A 310 -10.72 9.25 0.52
CA ALA A 310 -12.12 8.83 0.50
C ALA A 310 -12.33 7.44 1.13
N LEU A 311 -11.37 6.52 0.96
CA LEU A 311 -11.45 5.14 1.48
C LEU A 311 -10.95 5.03 2.93
N ILE A 312 -9.82 5.65 3.27
CA ILE A 312 -9.16 5.54 4.58
C ILE A 312 -9.64 6.68 5.48
N SER A 313 -10.85 6.52 6.02
CA SER A 313 -11.49 7.46 6.94
C SER A 313 -11.80 6.77 8.29
N PRO A 314 -11.78 7.50 9.43
CA PRO A 314 -12.35 7.01 10.70
C PRO A 314 -13.83 6.59 10.62
N SER A 315 -14.55 7.02 9.57
CA SER A 315 -15.93 6.60 9.28
C SER A 315 -16.06 5.31 8.46
N THR A 316 -14.97 4.83 7.85
CA THR A 316 -14.98 3.58 7.06
C THR A 316 -14.79 2.39 8.00
N ALA A 317 -15.64 1.37 7.87
CA ALA A 317 -15.65 0.29 8.84
C ALA A 317 -14.79 -0.89 8.37
N PHE A 318 -13.57 -0.99 8.89
CA PHE A 318 -12.60 -2.02 8.49
C PHE A 318 -12.77 -3.36 9.23
N TYR A 319 -12.24 -4.41 8.60
CA TYR A 319 -12.10 -5.77 9.13
C TYR A 319 -10.68 -6.32 8.94
N GLU A 320 -10.33 -7.29 9.76
CA GLU A 320 -9.13 -8.14 9.68
C GLU A 320 -9.56 -9.62 9.81
N LEU A 321 -8.71 -10.55 9.37
CA LEU A 321 -8.97 -12.00 9.49
C LEU A 321 -8.25 -12.59 10.71
N SER A 322 -8.93 -13.44 11.47
CA SER A 322 -8.30 -14.22 12.54
C SER A 322 -7.27 -15.20 11.95
N GLY A 323 -6.10 -15.27 12.59
CA GLY A 323 -4.92 -15.98 12.05
C GLY A 323 -4.14 -15.19 10.99
N GLY A 324 -4.59 -13.98 10.65
CA GLY A 324 -3.99 -13.09 9.66
C GLY A 324 -4.46 -13.35 8.23
N THR A 325 -4.25 -12.38 7.35
CA THR A 325 -4.81 -12.34 5.99
C THR A 325 -4.28 -13.48 5.09
N ALA A 326 -3.20 -14.17 5.49
CA ALA A 326 -2.76 -15.39 4.82
C ALA A 326 -3.79 -16.55 4.87
N THR A 327 -4.76 -16.55 5.79
CA THR A 327 -5.83 -17.57 5.81
C THR A 327 -6.74 -17.52 4.57
N LEU A 328 -6.97 -16.32 4.02
CA LEU A 328 -7.62 -16.13 2.70
C LEU A 328 -6.81 -16.80 1.58
N VAL A 329 -5.48 -16.71 1.66
CA VAL A 329 -4.58 -17.32 0.68
C VAL A 329 -4.58 -18.83 0.82
N ASP A 330 -4.60 -19.40 2.04
CA ASP A 330 -4.73 -20.83 2.25
C ASP A 330 -6.03 -21.38 1.65
N ALA A 331 -7.16 -20.71 1.92
CA ALA A 331 -8.47 -21.14 1.42
C ALA A 331 -8.58 -21.06 -0.11
N LEU A 332 -8.07 -19.97 -0.72
CA LEU A 332 -7.96 -19.85 -2.18
C LEU A 332 -6.96 -20.82 -2.80
N TYR A 333 -5.89 -21.17 -2.09
CA TYR A 333 -4.89 -22.13 -2.56
C TYR A 333 -5.42 -23.55 -2.52
N GLU A 334 -6.12 -23.95 -1.44
CA GLU A 334 -6.73 -25.28 -1.32
C GLU A 334 -7.69 -25.57 -2.47
N GLN A 335 -8.45 -24.55 -2.91
CA GLN A 335 -9.32 -24.66 -4.07
C GLN A 335 -8.59 -25.02 -5.37
N VAL A 336 -7.29 -24.71 -5.54
CA VAL A 336 -6.54 -24.89 -6.80
C VAL A 336 -5.18 -25.58 -6.63
N ARG A 337 -4.93 -26.21 -5.49
CA ARG A 337 -3.63 -26.78 -5.08
C ARG A 337 -3.04 -27.74 -6.12
N ASP A 338 -3.90 -28.50 -6.79
CA ASP A 338 -3.58 -29.44 -7.86
C ASP A 338 -3.04 -28.78 -9.14
N LEU A 339 -3.40 -27.51 -9.38
CA LEU A 339 -3.02 -26.75 -10.56
C LEU A 339 -1.67 -26.02 -10.41
N VAL A 340 -1.13 -25.90 -9.19
CA VAL A 340 -0.01 -25.00 -8.89
C VAL A 340 1.35 -25.67 -8.98
N ARG A 341 2.23 -25.07 -9.79
CA ARG A 341 3.64 -25.39 -9.93
C ARG A 341 4.47 -24.30 -9.23
N LEU A 342 4.73 -24.53 -7.95
CA LEU A 342 5.71 -23.78 -7.15
C LEU A 342 7.13 -23.96 -7.70
N ASP A 343 8.06 -23.09 -7.29
CA ASP A 343 9.47 -23.13 -7.68
C ASP A 343 9.71 -23.00 -9.20
N ARG A 344 8.93 -22.16 -9.88
CA ARG A 344 8.97 -21.97 -11.34
C ARG A 344 8.86 -20.49 -11.71
N ARG A 345 9.99 -19.79 -11.65
CA ARG A 345 10.10 -18.40 -12.12
C ARG A 345 10.07 -18.35 -13.64
N ALA A 346 9.04 -17.74 -14.22
CA ALA A 346 9.02 -17.44 -15.65
C ALA A 346 10.16 -16.48 -16.02
N VAL A 347 10.96 -16.84 -17.02
CA VAL A 347 12.11 -16.05 -17.51
C VAL A 347 11.99 -15.67 -18.98
N ARG A 348 11.29 -16.47 -19.79
CA ARG A 348 10.94 -16.16 -21.18
C ARG A 348 9.53 -16.64 -21.49
N ILE A 349 8.78 -15.84 -22.23
CA ILE A 349 7.43 -16.15 -22.70
C ILE A 349 7.40 -15.94 -24.22
N GLU A 350 7.09 -17.00 -24.96
CA GLU A 350 6.94 -16.97 -26.41
C GLU A 350 5.50 -17.20 -26.83
N HIS A 351 5.06 -16.56 -27.91
CA HIS A 351 3.84 -16.94 -28.62
C HIS A 351 4.01 -16.70 -30.13
N ARG A 352 3.35 -17.50 -30.96
CA ARG A 352 3.31 -17.30 -32.42
C ARG A 352 1.85 -17.35 -32.89
N PRO A 353 1.48 -16.67 -33.99
CA PRO A 353 0.16 -16.84 -34.59
C PRO A 353 -0.18 -18.32 -34.79
N GLY A 354 -1.37 -18.73 -34.36
CA GLY A 354 -1.83 -20.12 -34.46
C GLY A 354 -1.19 -21.15 -33.52
N SER A 355 -0.16 -20.81 -32.71
CA SER A 355 0.61 -21.81 -31.94
C SER A 355 0.49 -21.72 -30.40
N GLY A 356 -0.38 -20.85 -29.87
CA GLY A 356 -0.52 -20.64 -28.42
C GLY A 356 0.69 -19.97 -27.77
N VAL A 357 0.87 -20.21 -26.47
CA VAL A 357 1.88 -19.62 -25.57
C VAL A 357 2.80 -20.71 -25.00
N THR A 358 4.10 -20.44 -24.98
CA THR A 358 5.11 -21.21 -24.24
C THR A 358 5.73 -20.34 -23.14
N VAL A 359 5.79 -20.85 -21.90
CA VAL A 359 6.44 -20.21 -20.75
C VAL A 359 7.63 -21.06 -20.34
N HIS A 360 8.84 -20.51 -20.47
CA HIS A 360 10.08 -21.11 -20.00
C HIS A 360 10.38 -20.62 -18.58
N THR A 361 10.73 -21.55 -17.70
CA THR A 361 10.90 -21.28 -16.26
C THR A 361 12.22 -21.79 -15.71
N VAL A 362 12.64 -21.25 -14.56
CA VAL A 362 13.75 -21.74 -13.74
C VAL A 362 13.34 -21.84 -12.26
N SER A 363 13.94 -22.76 -11.52
CA SER A 363 13.77 -22.87 -10.06
C SER A 363 14.53 -21.78 -9.29
N GLU A 364 13.91 -21.27 -8.22
CA GLU A 364 14.48 -20.34 -7.24
C GLU A 364 14.90 -21.04 -5.93
N SER A 365 14.52 -22.30 -5.73
CA SER A 365 14.94 -23.11 -4.60
C SER A 365 16.46 -23.23 -4.57
N ARG A 366 17.05 -23.11 -3.37
CA ARG A 366 18.51 -23.14 -3.13
C ARG A 366 19.12 -24.54 -3.23
N SER A 367 18.65 -25.34 -4.18
CA SER A 367 19.30 -26.59 -4.57
C SER A 367 20.55 -26.28 -5.41
N ASN A 368 21.56 -27.16 -5.37
CA ASN A 368 22.83 -26.93 -6.09
C ASN A 368 22.72 -27.06 -7.62
N ARG A 369 21.52 -27.30 -8.18
CA ARG A 369 21.29 -27.48 -9.62
C ARG A 369 19.93 -26.89 -10.02
N PRO A 370 19.89 -25.69 -10.62
CA PRO A 370 18.64 -25.11 -11.12
C PRO A 370 17.92 -26.04 -12.10
N VAL A 371 16.61 -26.18 -11.94
CA VAL A 371 15.71 -26.94 -12.80
C VAL A 371 15.02 -25.98 -13.76
N THR A 372 15.04 -26.30 -15.06
CA THR A 372 14.26 -25.60 -16.08
C THR A 372 13.06 -26.43 -16.50
N GLU A 373 11.89 -25.80 -16.61
CA GLU A 373 10.65 -26.46 -17.08
C GLU A 373 9.92 -25.56 -18.08
N GLU A 374 9.28 -26.16 -19.08
CA GLU A 374 8.52 -25.46 -20.12
C GLU A 374 7.03 -25.82 -20.04
N PHE A 375 6.17 -24.81 -20.09
CA PHE A 375 4.71 -24.96 -20.01
C PHE A 375 4.07 -24.42 -21.29
N THR A 376 3.12 -25.16 -21.87
CA THR A 376 2.41 -24.75 -23.10
C THR A 376 0.90 -24.67 -22.89
N GLY A 377 0.28 -23.64 -23.47
CA GLY A 377 -1.17 -23.42 -23.42
C GLY A 377 -1.67 -22.57 -24.60
N ASP A 378 -2.97 -22.36 -24.70
CA ASP A 378 -3.58 -21.60 -25.79
C ASP A 378 -3.56 -20.08 -25.49
N GLU A 379 -3.73 -19.73 -24.21
CA GLU A 379 -3.78 -18.36 -23.67
C GLU A 379 -2.98 -18.30 -22.37
N ALA A 380 -2.52 -17.11 -21.96
CA ALA A 380 -1.92 -16.92 -20.64
C ALA A 380 -2.40 -15.66 -19.90
N ILE A 381 -2.60 -15.77 -18.58
CA ILE A 381 -2.89 -14.65 -17.68
C ILE A 381 -1.64 -14.36 -16.85
N ILE A 382 -1.02 -13.21 -17.10
CA ILE A 382 0.14 -12.68 -16.37
C ILE A 382 -0.38 -11.89 -15.17
N THR A 383 -0.07 -12.34 -13.95
CA THR A 383 -0.44 -11.66 -12.69
C THR A 383 0.75 -11.02 -11.96
N VAL A 384 1.97 -11.35 -12.44
CA VAL A 384 3.24 -10.77 -12.02
C VAL A 384 3.18 -9.23 -12.12
N PRO A 385 3.59 -8.48 -11.08
CA PRO A 385 3.60 -7.02 -11.15
C PRO A 385 4.58 -6.53 -12.22
N PHE A 386 4.22 -5.45 -12.91
CA PHE A 386 5.03 -4.89 -14.01
C PHE A 386 6.48 -4.59 -13.61
N SER A 387 6.69 -4.14 -12.36
CA SER A 387 8.02 -3.96 -11.75
C SER A 387 8.93 -5.18 -11.90
N GLY A 388 8.43 -6.38 -11.57
CA GLY A 388 9.15 -7.66 -11.76
C GLY A 388 9.06 -8.20 -13.20
N LEU A 389 7.98 -7.92 -13.92
CA LEU A 389 7.75 -8.40 -15.29
C LEU A 389 8.80 -7.88 -16.29
N ARG A 390 9.44 -6.73 -15.99
CA ARG A 390 10.58 -6.18 -16.75
C ARG A 390 11.77 -7.12 -16.90
N HIS A 391 11.87 -8.16 -16.05
CA HIS A 391 12.94 -9.16 -16.10
C HIS A 391 12.58 -10.41 -16.92
N VAL A 392 11.38 -10.47 -17.52
CA VAL A 392 10.92 -11.58 -18.38
C VAL A 392 11.09 -11.19 -19.84
N THR A 393 11.69 -12.07 -20.64
CA THR A 393 11.85 -11.86 -22.09
C THR A 393 10.58 -12.26 -22.84
N PHE A 394 10.14 -11.45 -23.80
CA PHE A 394 8.94 -11.72 -24.62
C PHE A 394 9.28 -11.82 -26.11
N THR A 395 8.75 -12.84 -26.77
CA THR A 395 8.89 -13.06 -28.21
C THR A 395 7.53 -13.40 -28.85
N PRO A 396 6.98 -12.57 -29.75
CA PRO A 396 7.47 -11.25 -30.16
C PRO A 396 7.51 -10.25 -28.99
N ALA A 397 8.29 -9.17 -29.16
CA ALA A 397 8.28 -8.08 -28.20
C ALA A 397 6.93 -7.34 -28.23
N PHE A 398 6.41 -7.00 -27.04
CA PHE A 398 5.19 -6.20 -26.89
C PHE A 398 5.24 -4.86 -27.65
N SER A 399 4.06 -4.29 -27.91
CA SER A 399 3.92 -2.95 -28.49
C SER A 399 4.69 -1.91 -27.68
N TYR A 400 5.09 -0.81 -28.33
CA TYR A 400 5.83 0.24 -27.63
C TYR A 400 5.06 0.79 -26.42
N ARG A 401 3.73 0.93 -26.50
CA ARG A 401 2.92 1.44 -25.38
C ARG A 401 2.84 0.47 -24.21
N LYS A 402 2.69 -0.84 -24.47
CA LYS A 402 2.77 -1.87 -23.41
C LYS A 402 4.16 -1.92 -22.79
N ARG A 403 5.23 -1.85 -23.58
CA ARG A 403 6.61 -1.76 -23.06
C ARG A 403 6.83 -0.49 -22.24
N ARG A 404 6.27 0.65 -22.67
CA ARG A 404 6.25 1.91 -21.91
C ARG A 404 5.55 1.73 -20.57
N ALA A 405 4.33 1.19 -20.57
CA ALA A 405 3.55 0.93 -19.36
C ALA A 405 4.26 -0.03 -18.39
N ILE A 406 4.87 -1.12 -18.88
CA ILE A 406 5.67 -2.04 -18.07
C ILE A 406 6.95 -1.37 -17.51
N THR A 407 7.53 -0.42 -18.24
CA THR A 407 8.78 0.27 -17.87
C THR A 407 8.58 1.43 -16.90
N GLU A 408 7.56 2.25 -17.12
CA GLU A 408 7.38 3.54 -16.45
C GLU A 408 6.40 3.51 -15.28
N LEU A 409 5.49 2.53 -15.21
CA LEU A 409 4.49 2.44 -14.13
C LEU A 409 5.17 2.45 -12.77
N HIS A 410 4.95 3.51 -11.99
CA HIS A 410 5.60 3.68 -10.70
C HIS A 410 5.06 2.67 -9.68
N TYR A 411 5.97 2.05 -8.92
CA TYR A 411 5.69 1.20 -7.77
C TYR A 411 6.28 1.86 -6.53
N ASP A 412 5.47 2.00 -5.48
CA ASP A 412 5.90 2.63 -4.25
C ASP A 412 6.66 1.65 -3.34
N ALA A 413 7.53 2.19 -2.51
CA ALA A 413 8.12 1.46 -1.41
C ALA A 413 7.15 1.43 -0.21
N ALA A 414 7.16 0.34 0.54
CA ALA A 414 6.54 0.27 1.86
C ALA A 414 7.37 -0.64 2.75
N THR A 415 7.65 -0.19 3.97
CA THR A 415 8.40 -0.96 4.97
C THR A 415 7.61 -1.04 6.26
N LYS A 416 7.47 -2.26 6.78
CA LYS A 416 6.99 -2.53 8.13
C LYS A 416 8.13 -2.98 9.02
N VAL A 417 8.11 -2.55 10.29
CA VAL A 417 8.91 -3.13 11.38
C VAL A 417 7.95 -3.46 12.53
N LEU A 418 7.96 -4.73 12.92
CA LEU A 418 7.09 -5.34 13.91
C LEU A 418 7.93 -5.73 15.13
N LEU A 419 7.48 -5.38 16.33
CA LEU A 419 8.17 -5.67 17.60
C LEU A 419 7.24 -6.43 18.55
N GLU A 420 7.73 -7.51 19.13
CA GLU A 420 6.96 -8.32 20.06
C GLU A 420 7.24 -7.95 21.52
N PHE A 421 6.17 -7.72 22.28
CA PHE A 421 6.21 -7.48 23.72
C PHE A 421 5.45 -8.57 24.46
N SER A 422 6.02 -9.06 25.58
CA SER A 422 5.42 -10.08 26.45
C SER A 422 4.22 -9.59 27.29
N ARG A 423 3.86 -8.31 27.11
CA ARG A 423 2.69 -7.63 27.68
C ARG A 423 2.14 -6.62 26.68
N ARG A 424 0.79 -6.52 26.60
CA ARG A 424 0.07 -5.48 25.85
C ARG A 424 0.07 -4.14 26.61
N TRP A 425 1.26 -3.58 26.84
CA TRP A 425 1.47 -2.41 27.71
C TRP A 425 0.74 -1.13 27.26
N TRP A 426 0.25 -1.07 26.02
CA TRP A 426 -0.57 0.01 25.49
C TRP A 426 -2.01 0.02 26.06
N GLU A 427 -2.52 -1.12 26.56
CA GLU A 427 -3.83 -1.24 27.21
C GLU A 427 -3.81 -0.85 28.70
N PHE A 428 -2.63 -0.90 29.32
CA PHE A 428 -2.42 -0.71 30.76
C PHE A 428 -2.97 0.61 31.31
N THR A 429 -3.48 0.57 32.54
CA THR A 429 -3.65 1.74 33.41
C THR A 429 -2.33 2.12 34.09
N GLU A 430 -2.26 3.28 34.78
CA GLU A 430 -1.08 3.59 35.61
C GLU A 430 -0.92 2.64 36.82
N GLN A 431 -1.98 1.97 37.26
CA GLN A 431 -1.89 0.95 38.31
C GLN A 431 -1.24 -0.34 37.79
N ASP A 432 -1.56 -0.73 36.54
CA ASP A 432 -0.88 -1.84 35.86
C ASP A 432 0.59 -1.51 35.62
N TRP A 433 0.88 -0.30 35.12
CA TRP A 433 2.24 0.18 34.97
C TRP A 433 3.03 0.17 36.28
N GLN A 434 2.43 0.60 37.39
CA GLN A 434 3.11 0.52 38.68
C GLN A 434 3.37 -0.94 39.08
N ARG A 435 2.37 -1.82 38.97
CA ARG A 435 2.47 -3.24 39.34
C ARG A 435 3.56 -3.98 38.56
N GLU A 436 3.51 -3.94 37.23
CA GLU A 436 4.45 -4.71 36.39
C GLU A 436 5.87 -4.12 36.47
N LEU A 437 6.04 -2.79 36.64
CA LEU A 437 7.37 -2.19 36.82
C LEU A 437 7.98 -2.49 38.20
N ASP A 438 7.22 -2.30 39.28
CA ASP A 438 7.72 -2.56 40.63
C ASP A 438 7.94 -4.08 40.89
N ALA A 439 7.38 -4.96 40.04
CA ALA A 439 7.66 -6.41 40.02
C ALA A 439 9.01 -6.79 39.39
N VAL A 440 9.65 -5.91 38.59
CA VAL A 440 11.05 -6.10 38.14
C VAL A 440 12.02 -5.70 39.24
N HIS A 441 11.78 -4.54 39.83
CA HIS A 441 12.53 -4.04 40.98
C HIS A 441 11.65 -3.08 41.79
N PRO A 442 11.53 -3.22 43.12
CA PRO A 442 10.71 -2.34 43.94
C PRO A 442 11.02 -0.85 43.73
N GLY A 443 9.99 -0.06 43.40
CA GLY A 443 10.11 1.38 43.15
C GLY A 443 10.61 1.77 41.75
N LEU A 444 10.81 0.82 40.83
CA LEU A 444 11.20 1.10 39.45
C LEU A 444 10.17 2.00 38.74
N TYR A 445 8.87 1.89 39.05
CA TYR A 445 7.87 2.83 38.55
C TYR A 445 8.22 4.28 38.91
N LYS A 446 8.58 4.54 40.18
CA LYS A 446 8.99 5.86 40.67
C LYS A 446 10.31 6.31 40.02
N ALA A 447 11.24 5.39 39.79
CA ALA A 447 12.50 5.69 39.10
C ALA A 447 12.26 6.17 37.65
N TYR A 448 11.43 5.47 36.87
CA TYR A 448 11.05 5.91 35.52
C TYR A 448 10.30 7.26 35.55
N ARG A 449 9.28 7.41 36.42
CA ARG A 449 8.51 8.68 36.55
C ARG A 449 9.39 9.87 36.95
N ALA A 450 10.51 9.64 37.64
CA ALA A 450 11.47 10.67 38.03
C ALA A 450 12.63 10.88 37.03
N GLY A 451 12.68 10.13 35.91
CA GLY A 451 13.81 10.17 34.98
C GLY A 451 15.13 9.65 35.58
N LYS A 452 15.04 8.73 36.55
CA LYS A 452 16.14 8.13 37.34
C LYS A 452 16.29 6.62 37.16
N ALA A 453 15.50 5.99 36.28
CA ALA A 453 15.73 4.60 35.94
C ALA A 453 17.14 4.42 35.32
N PRO A 454 17.77 3.25 35.47
CA PRO A 454 18.88 2.83 34.61
C PRO A 454 18.57 3.13 33.14
N THR A 455 19.60 3.47 32.37
CA THR A 455 19.43 3.89 30.98
C THR A 455 20.24 3.03 30.03
N ASP A 456 21.50 2.76 30.39
CA ASP A 456 22.42 1.72 29.93
C ASP A 456 22.13 1.06 28.57
N GLY A 457 21.22 0.08 28.39
CA GLY A 457 20.14 -0.30 29.30
C GLY A 457 20.13 -1.78 29.71
N SER A 458 20.39 -2.01 30.99
CA SER A 458 20.22 -3.29 31.70
C SER A 458 18.76 -3.75 31.72
N LEU A 459 17.81 -2.82 31.66
CA LEU A 459 16.37 -3.07 31.76
C LEU A 459 15.73 -3.61 30.47
N LEU A 460 16.44 -3.66 29.34
CA LEU A 460 15.90 -4.17 28.09
C LEU A 460 15.54 -5.66 28.22
N GLY A 461 14.24 -5.96 28.11
CA GLY A 461 13.68 -7.31 28.29
C GLY A 461 13.74 -7.85 29.72
N ALA A 462 13.85 -6.99 30.74
CA ALA A 462 14.05 -7.42 32.13
C ALA A 462 12.77 -7.85 32.89
N HIS A 463 11.58 -7.77 32.31
CA HIS A 463 10.35 -8.21 32.99
C HIS A 463 10.26 -9.74 33.05
N PRO A 464 9.84 -10.36 34.18
CA PRO A 464 9.72 -11.83 34.30
C PRO A 464 8.78 -12.55 33.32
N SER A 465 8.08 -11.83 32.43
CA SER A 465 7.33 -12.41 31.31
C SER A 465 8.10 -12.49 30.00
N VAL A 466 9.28 -11.90 29.91
CA VAL A 466 10.22 -12.12 28.81
C VAL A 466 11.03 -13.37 29.15
N PRO A 467 10.97 -14.45 28.34
CA PRO A 467 11.77 -15.64 28.60
C PRO A 467 13.27 -15.32 28.55
N GLU A 468 14.03 -15.96 29.44
CA GLU A 468 15.44 -15.67 29.65
C GLU A 468 16.28 -15.86 28.37
N GLY A 469 17.28 -14.99 28.17
CA GLY A 469 18.22 -15.06 27.04
C GLY A 469 17.64 -14.68 25.66
N GLN A 470 16.36 -14.32 25.53
CA GLN A 470 15.76 -14.08 24.21
C GLN A 470 16.26 -12.83 23.47
N VAL A 471 16.64 -11.77 24.20
CA VAL A 471 17.18 -10.52 23.64
C VAL A 471 18.67 -10.71 23.27
N PRO A 472 19.04 -10.75 21.97
CA PRO A 472 20.40 -11.03 21.55
C PRO A 472 21.36 -9.89 21.88
N GLU A 473 22.62 -10.21 22.18
CA GLU A 473 23.63 -9.21 22.56
C GLU A 473 23.86 -8.14 21.47
N ARG A 474 23.82 -8.50 20.17
CA ARG A 474 23.87 -7.51 19.06
C ARG A 474 22.74 -6.47 19.17
N GLN A 475 21.52 -6.90 19.56
CA GLN A 475 20.41 -5.96 19.77
C GLN A 475 20.59 -5.12 21.04
N ARG A 476 21.18 -5.69 22.12
CA ARG A 476 21.51 -4.93 23.35
C ARG A 476 22.53 -3.82 23.08
N ILE A 477 23.61 -4.14 22.36
CA ILE A 477 24.63 -3.19 21.92
C ILE A 477 24.02 -2.10 21.03
N HIS A 478 23.24 -2.48 20.00
CA HIS A 478 22.60 -1.52 19.12
C HIS A 478 21.59 -0.62 19.84
N TYR A 479 20.80 -1.18 20.76
CA TYR A 479 19.90 -0.39 21.60
C TYR A 479 20.66 0.62 22.46
N ALA A 480 21.71 0.17 23.16
CA ALA A 480 22.55 1.01 24.01
C ALA A 480 23.22 2.16 23.24
N ALA A 481 23.58 1.94 21.97
CA ALA A 481 24.22 2.94 21.11
C ALA A 481 23.24 3.98 20.53
N HIS A 482 22.01 3.60 20.20
CA HIS A 482 21.06 4.48 19.47
C HIS A 482 19.99 5.16 20.33
N ARG A 483 19.80 4.70 21.58
CA ARG A 483 18.77 5.25 22.48
C ARG A 483 19.09 6.69 22.95
N GLY A 484 18.07 7.55 22.92
CA GLY A 484 18.14 8.86 23.57
C GLY A 484 17.88 8.80 25.09
N PRO A 485 18.29 9.81 25.88
CA PRO A 485 17.98 9.90 27.30
C PRO A 485 16.50 10.29 27.55
N GLN A 486 15.59 9.33 27.42
CA GLN A 486 14.14 9.51 27.48
C GLN A 486 13.58 9.74 28.90
N ARG A 487 13.89 10.91 29.49
CA ARG A 487 13.47 11.29 30.86
C ARG A 487 11.95 11.55 31.00
N ASN A 488 11.22 11.81 29.92
CA ASN A 488 9.80 12.19 29.96
C ASN A 488 8.86 11.01 29.65
N GLN A 489 8.44 10.30 30.70
CA GLN A 489 7.44 9.23 30.60
C GLN A 489 6.03 9.83 30.42
N PRO A 490 5.33 9.59 29.29
CA PRO A 490 3.92 9.96 29.14
C PRO A 490 3.05 9.16 30.10
N GLU A 491 1.83 9.62 30.35
CA GLU A 491 0.82 8.86 31.05
C GLU A 491 0.27 7.70 30.19
N ALA A 492 -0.27 6.67 30.85
CA ALA A 492 -0.62 5.39 30.25
C ALA A 492 -1.57 5.53 29.04
N ALA A 493 -1.35 4.72 28.00
CA ALA A 493 -2.04 4.92 26.72
C ALA A 493 -3.53 4.57 26.79
N ARG A 494 -3.88 3.39 27.35
CA ARG A 494 -5.25 2.86 27.47
C ARG A 494 -5.99 2.80 26.12
N VAL A 495 -5.31 2.28 25.11
CA VAL A 495 -5.78 2.14 23.72
C VAL A 495 -6.04 0.67 23.40
N ILE A 496 -7.09 0.39 22.62
CA ILE A 496 -7.34 -0.92 22.00
C ILE A 496 -7.39 -0.67 20.49
N GLY A 497 -6.42 -1.24 19.76
CA GLY A 497 -6.14 -0.87 18.38
C GLY A 497 -5.82 0.63 18.20
N GLY A 498 -6.05 1.15 17.00
CA GLY A 498 -5.72 2.51 16.60
C GLY A 498 -4.32 2.64 16.01
N GLY A 499 -3.85 3.89 15.90
CA GLY A 499 -2.46 4.14 15.58
C GLY A 499 -1.97 5.55 15.93
N SER A 500 -0.76 5.60 16.49
CA SER A 500 -0.04 6.83 16.83
C SER A 500 0.78 7.37 15.65
N ILE A 501 0.92 8.70 15.59
CA ILE A 501 1.65 9.42 14.53
C ILE A 501 2.87 10.12 15.12
N THR A 502 4.00 10.04 14.44
CA THR A 502 5.21 10.81 14.79
C THR A 502 5.99 11.24 13.57
N ASP A 503 6.87 12.23 13.74
CA ASP A 503 7.80 12.69 12.71
C ASP A 503 9.09 11.87 12.65
N ASN A 504 9.43 11.10 13.70
CA ASN A 504 10.58 10.21 13.73
C ASN A 504 10.52 9.07 12.68
N PRO A 505 11.61 8.30 12.44
CA PRO A 505 11.70 7.32 11.35
C PRO A 505 10.62 6.23 11.31
N ASN A 506 9.91 5.99 12.42
CA ASN A 506 8.82 5.01 12.48
C ASN A 506 7.54 5.50 11.79
N ARG A 507 7.33 6.82 11.77
CA ARG A 507 6.19 7.56 11.17
C ARG A 507 4.81 7.21 11.72
N PHE A 508 4.40 5.95 11.61
CA PHE A 508 3.10 5.44 12.05
C PHE A 508 3.27 4.14 12.85
N MET A 509 2.65 4.10 14.02
CA MET A 509 2.61 2.95 14.91
C MET A 509 1.17 2.44 14.96
N PHE A 510 0.95 1.13 14.90
CA PHE A 510 -0.40 0.55 15.05
C PHE A 510 -0.40 -0.57 16.08
N GLU A 511 -1.24 -0.40 17.10
CA GLU A 511 -1.52 -1.39 18.13
C GLU A 511 -2.48 -2.46 17.56
N PRO A 512 -2.34 -3.75 17.92
CA PRO A 512 -3.25 -4.80 17.43
C PRO A 512 -4.69 -4.59 17.92
N SER A 513 -5.66 -4.61 17.01
CA SER A 513 -7.10 -4.45 17.29
C SER A 513 -7.62 -5.39 18.39
N HIS A 514 -7.03 -6.58 18.52
CA HIS A 514 -7.44 -7.64 19.45
C HIS A 514 -6.22 -8.29 20.12
N PRO A 515 -6.40 -8.96 21.27
CA PRO A 515 -5.46 -9.97 21.75
C PRO A 515 -5.42 -11.19 20.82
N VAL A 516 -4.36 -11.99 20.97
CA VAL A 516 -4.28 -13.33 20.39
C VAL A 516 -4.67 -14.33 21.50
N PRO A 517 -5.63 -15.25 21.27
CA PRO A 517 -6.02 -16.22 22.28
C PRO A 517 -4.83 -17.02 22.83
N GLY A 518 -4.75 -17.16 24.16
CA GLY A 518 -3.65 -17.82 24.86
C GLY A 518 -2.41 -16.95 25.10
N SER A 519 -2.25 -15.80 24.43
CA SER A 519 -1.10 -14.91 24.59
C SER A 519 -1.38 -13.74 25.55
N PRO A 520 -0.51 -13.48 26.55
CA PRO A 520 -0.55 -12.26 27.36
C PRO A 520 0.12 -11.05 26.66
N GLY A 521 0.77 -11.28 25.52
CA GLY A 521 1.58 -10.31 24.79
C GLY A 521 0.93 -9.78 23.52
N GLY A 522 1.76 -9.18 22.66
CA GLY A 522 1.33 -8.71 21.34
C GLY A 522 2.49 -8.22 20.49
N VAL A 523 2.34 -8.38 19.17
CA VAL A 523 3.25 -7.79 18.18
C VAL A 523 2.75 -6.41 17.78
N LEU A 524 3.44 -5.36 18.23
CA LEU A 524 3.20 -3.98 17.81
C LEU A 524 3.72 -3.77 16.38
N LEU A 525 2.94 -3.11 15.52
CA LEU A 525 3.46 -2.52 14.29
C LEU A 525 4.18 -1.22 14.63
N ALA A 526 5.43 -1.36 15.04
CA ALA A 526 6.28 -0.29 15.59
C ALA A 526 6.69 0.76 14.56
N SER A 527 6.79 0.38 13.28
CA SER A 527 6.97 1.29 12.15
C SER A 527 6.14 0.79 10.96
N TYR A 528 5.39 1.69 10.33
CA TYR A 528 4.84 1.49 9.00
C TYR A 528 5.04 2.76 8.18
N SER A 529 5.97 2.69 7.22
CA SER A 529 6.35 3.81 6.36
C SER A 529 6.20 3.47 4.87
N TRP A 530 6.18 4.52 4.04
CA TRP A 530 5.99 4.44 2.59
C TRP A 530 6.93 5.40 1.83
N SER A 531 7.19 5.12 0.56
CA SER A 531 8.05 5.90 -0.34
C SER A 531 9.44 6.14 0.28
N ASP A 532 9.98 7.35 0.22
CA ASP A 532 11.31 7.68 0.77
C ASP A 532 11.48 7.28 2.25
N ASP A 533 10.41 7.32 3.06
CA ASP A 533 10.45 6.90 4.47
C ASP A 533 10.51 5.38 4.63
N ALA A 534 10.10 4.60 3.62
CA ALA A 534 10.28 3.15 3.57
C ALA A 534 11.69 2.77 3.09
N LEU A 535 12.22 3.50 2.09
CA LEU A 535 13.54 3.26 1.51
C LEU A 535 14.68 3.51 2.51
N LYS A 536 14.53 4.47 3.43
CA LYS A 536 15.53 4.74 4.49
C LYS A 536 15.77 3.53 5.40
N TRP A 537 14.78 2.67 5.62
CA TRP A 537 14.96 1.43 6.39
C TRP A 537 15.80 0.39 5.63
N ASP A 538 15.86 0.45 4.31
CA ASP A 538 16.62 -0.49 3.47
C ASP A 538 18.12 -0.24 3.43
N ALA A 539 18.60 0.80 4.13
CA ALA A 539 20.01 0.96 4.49
C ALA A 539 20.46 0.06 5.67
N TYR A 540 19.52 -0.53 6.43
CA TYR A 540 19.80 -1.33 7.63
C TYR A 540 19.53 -2.83 7.45
N ASP A 541 20.39 -3.64 8.06
CA ASP A 541 20.17 -5.07 8.34
C ASP A 541 18.85 -5.26 9.11
N ASP A 542 18.10 -6.32 8.79
CA ASP A 542 16.76 -6.55 9.34
C ASP A 542 16.71 -6.59 10.88
N GLU A 543 17.74 -7.16 11.53
CA GLU A 543 17.88 -7.22 13.00
C GLU A 543 18.21 -5.86 13.64
N GLU A 544 18.82 -4.94 12.90
CA GLU A 544 19.20 -3.60 13.41
C GLU A 544 17.99 -2.66 13.43
N ARG A 545 17.02 -2.91 12.55
CA ARG A 545 15.74 -2.18 12.52
C ARG A 545 14.96 -2.33 13.82
N TYR A 546 15.12 -3.43 14.57
CA TYR A 546 14.32 -3.67 15.76
C TYR A 546 14.66 -2.74 16.94
N PRO A 547 15.92 -2.60 17.39
CA PRO A 547 16.28 -1.62 18.42
C PRO A 547 16.05 -0.17 17.95
N LEU A 548 16.28 0.13 16.67
CA LEU A 548 15.98 1.45 16.08
C LEU A 548 14.48 1.78 16.09
N ALA A 549 13.62 0.82 15.75
CA ALA A 549 12.18 1.00 15.86
C ALA A 549 11.75 1.10 17.34
N LEU A 550 12.39 0.37 18.26
CA LEU A 550 12.07 0.43 19.69
C LEU A 550 12.33 1.82 20.27
N THR A 551 13.48 2.44 19.96
CA THR A 551 13.76 3.81 20.41
C THR A 551 12.78 4.83 19.83
N GLY A 552 12.37 4.64 18.57
CA GLY A 552 11.28 5.40 17.95
C GLY A 552 9.93 5.25 18.69
N VAL A 553 9.56 4.05 19.16
CA VAL A 553 8.36 3.84 19.98
C VAL A 553 8.50 4.46 21.37
N GLN A 554 9.70 4.45 21.97
CA GLN A 554 9.97 5.09 23.26
C GLN A 554 9.84 6.62 23.24
N GLU A 555 10.13 7.28 22.11
CA GLU A 555 9.86 8.71 21.95
C GLU A 555 8.36 9.04 22.05
N VAL A 556 7.50 8.13 21.62
CA VAL A 556 6.04 8.30 21.69
C VAL A 556 5.47 7.85 23.04
N TYR A 557 5.87 6.66 23.52
CA TYR A 557 5.26 5.96 24.66
C TYR A 557 6.10 5.93 25.95
N GLY A 558 7.33 6.45 25.92
CA GLY A 558 8.26 6.49 27.05
C GLY A 558 9.21 5.28 27.11
N GLN A 559 10.35 5.47 27.78
CA GLN A 559 11.39 4.45 27.96
C GLN A 559 10.83 3.14 28.54
N ARG A 560 9.87 3.24 29.46
CA ARG A 560 9.34 2.15 30.31
C ARG A 560 8.79 0.91 29.59
N ILE A 561 8.57 0.97 28.29
CA ILE A 561 8.17 -0.20 27.47
C ILE A 561 9.30 -1.24 27.32
N GLU A 562 10.57 -0.86 27.54
CA GLU A 562 11.75 -1.71 27.25
C GLU A 562 11.77 -3.03 28.02
N ILE A 563 11.22 -3.05 29.26
CA ILE A 563 11.23 -4.25 30.11
C ILE A 563 10.41 -5.41 29.51
N PHE A 564 9.43 -5.12 28.66
CA PHE A 564 8.57 -6.14 28.05
C PHE A 564 9.06 -6.64 26.69
N TYR A 565 10.09 -6.00 26.11
CA TYR A 565 10.58 -6.33 24.78
C TYR A 565 11.23 -7.72 24.77
N THR A 566 10.78 -8.59 23.86
CA THR A 566 11.21 -10.00 23.79
C THR A 566 12.54 -10.21 23.06
N GLY A 567 13.07 -9.20 22.37
CA GLY A 567 14.16 -9.41 21.42
C GLY A 567 13.72 -9.99 20.06
N LYS A 568 12.42 -10.23 19.89
CA LYS A 568 11.83 -10.70 18.63
C LYS A 568 11.11 -9.57 17.90
N GLY A 569 11.23 -9.63 16.58
CA GLY A 569 10.58 -8.74 15.66
C GLY A 569 10.56 -9.35 14.26
N ARG A 570 9.85 -8.70 13.34
CA ARG A 570 9.92 -9.00 11.90
C ARG A 570 9.86 -7.73 11.09
N THR A 571 10.55 -7.71 9.95
CA THR A 571 10.46 -6.61 8.99
C THR A 571 10.09 -7.13 7.61
N GLN A 572 9.46 -6.27 6.82
CA GLN A 572 9.27 -6.47 5.39
C GLN A 572 9.41 -5.11 4.72
N SER A 573 10.45 -4.94 3.92
CA SER A 573 10.41 -3.99 2.80
C SER A 573 9.80 -4.71 1.61
N TRP A 574 8.80 -4.11 0.98
CA TRP A 574 8.26 -4.61 -0.29
C TRP A 574 9.12 -4.23 -1.49
N MET A 575 10.01 -3.24 -1.36
CA MET A 575 10.98 -2.88 -2.40
C MET A 575 12.09 -3.94 -2.52
N ARG A 576 12.52 -4.54 -1.40
CA ARG A 576 13.48 -5.65 -1.34
C ARG A 576 12.87 -7.04 -1.61
N ASP A 577 11.56 -7.17 -1.86
CA ASP A 577 10.96 -8.47 -2.16
C ASP A 577 11.26 -8.90 -3.62
N PRO A 578 11.91 -10.06 -3.84
CA PRO A 578 12.46 -10.45 -5.14
C PRO A 578 11.41 -10.93 -6.16
N TYR A 579 10.13 -10.90 -5.80
CA TYR A 579 8.98 -11.23 -6.66
C TYR A 579 8.08 -10.02 -6.87
N ALA A 580 7.94 -9.13 -5.87
CA ALA A 580 7.07 -7.97 -5.92
C ALA A 580 7.74 -6.70 -6.47
N TYR A 581 9.02 -6.46 -6.18
CA TYR A 581 9.76 -5.24 -6.60
C TYR A 581 8.97 -3.94 -6.29
N GLY A 582 8.43 -3.81 -5.07
CA GLY A 582 7.59 -2.70 -4.62
C GLY A 582 6.27 -3.14 -3.94
N GLU A 583 5.67 -2.25 -3.15
CA GLU A 583 4.39 -2.46 -2.45
C GLU A 583 3.24 -2.59 -3.46
N ALA A 584 3.01 -1.51 -4.20
CA ALA A 584 1.86 -1.34 -5.06
C ALA A 584 2.15 -0.26 -6.11
N SER A 585 1.43 -0.31 -7.22
CA SER A 585 1.53 0.70 -8.28
C SER A 585 0.84 2.00 -7.86
N VAL A 586 1.54 2.84 -7.10
CA VAL A 586 1.08 4.19 -6.73
C VAL A 586 1.59 5.16 -7.77
N LEU A 587 0.66 5.85 -8.44
CA LEU A 587 0.97 6.53 -9.70
C LEU A 587 1.68 7.87 -9.50
N LEU A 588 2.69 8.13 -10.33
CA LEU A 588 3.19 9.48 -10.56
C LEU A 588 2.16 10.32 -11.35
N PRO A 589 2.25 11.67 -11.30
CA PRO A 589 1.37 12.53 -12.10
C PRO A 589 1.31 12.12 -13.57
N GLY A 590 0.12 12.15 -14.19
CA GLY A 590 -0.12 11.80 -15.59
C GLY A 590 -0.24 10.29 -15.88
N GLN A 591 0.33 9.39 -15.07
CA GLN A 591 0.40 7.96 -15.43
C GLN A 591 -0.95 7.25 -15.59
N HIS A 592 -2.01 7.71 -14.91
CA HIS A 592 -3.35 7.15 -15.07
C HIS A 592 -4.00 7.49 -16.41
N THR A 593 -3.60 8.55 -17.10
CA THR A 593 -4.05 8.89 -18.46
C THR A 593 -3.05 8.42 -19.52
N GLU A 594 -1.75 8.47 -19.22
CA GLU A 594 -0.69 8.13 -20.17
C GLU A 594 -0.38 6.63 -20.32
N LEU A 595 -0.53 5.85 -19.25
CA LEU A 595 -0.14 4.43 -19.22
C LEU A 595 -1.34 3.50 -19.02
N PHE A 596 -2.33 3.89 -18.20
CA PHE A 596 -3.44 3.00 -17.84
C PHE A 596 -4.25 2.43 -19.02
N PRO A 597 -4.49 3.13 -20.15
CA PRO A 597 -5.15 2.52 -21.31
C PRO A 597 -4.46 1.24 -21.82
N ASP A 598 -3.12 1.19 -21.75
CA ASP A 598 -2.29 0.09 -22.23
C ASP A 598 -1.91 -0.91 -21.12
N ILE A 599 -2.17 -0.63 -19.83
CA ILE A 599 -1.87 -1.55 -18.72
C ILE A 599 -2.73 -2.83 -18.77
N PRO A 600 -4.07 -2.80 -18.71
CA PRO A 600 -4.90 -4.01 -18.63
C PRO A 600 -5.11 -4.70 -19.99
N ALA A 601 -4.86 -4.00 -21.09
CA ALA A 601 -5.10 -4.47 -22.45
C ALA A 601 -4.30 -5.75 -22.77
N ALA A 602 -4.94 -6.76 -23.36
CA ALA A 602 -4.27 -7.97 -23.82
C ALA A 602 -3.43 -7.71 -25.09
N GLU A 603 -2.30 -8.41 -25.23
CA GLU A 603 -1.49 -8.41 -26.47
C GLU A 603 -1.26 -9.85 -26.94
N GLY A 604 -1.62 -10.14 -28.20
CA GLY A 604 -1.68 -11.54 -28.64
C GLY A 604 -2.54 -12.37 -27.68
N PRO A 605 -2.18 -13.63 -27.36
CA PRO A 605 -2.85 -14.48 -26.37
C PRO A 605 -2.46 -14.17 -24.90
N LEU A 606 -1.83 -13.02 -24.63
CA LEU A 606 -1.34 -12.64 -23.30
C LEU A 606 -2.26 -11.60 -22.65
N HIS A 607 -2.89 -11.97 -21.54
CA HIS A 607 -3.78 -11.17 -20.71
C HIS A 607 -3.08 -10.73 -19.42
N PHE A 608 -3.46 -9.60 -18.82
CA PHE A 608 -2.78 -9.01 -17.66
C PHE A 608 -3.74 -8.77 -16.49
N ALA A 609 -3.38 -9.24 -15.30
CA ALA A 609 -4.17 -9.13 -14.08
C ALA A 609 -3.31 -8.76 -12.85
N GLY A 610 -3.96 -8.68 -11.67
CA GLY A 610 -3.40 -8.13 -10.44
C GLY A 610 -3.81 -6.67 -10.24
N CYS A 611 -3.75 -6.18 -9.00
CA CYS A 611 -4.27 -4.86 -8.59
C CYS A 611 -3.75 -3.66 -9.40
N HIS A 612 -2.57 -3.79 -10.00
CA HIS A 612 -1.95 -2.77 -10.85
C HIS A 612 -2.66 -2.58 -12.19
N THR A 613 -3.48 -3.54 -12.61
CA THR A 613 -4.33 -3.50 -13.81
C THR A 613 -5.76 -2.99 -13.51
N SER A 614 -5.96 -2.39 -12.34
CA SER A 614 -7.18 -1.73 -11.89
C SER A 614 -6.85 -0.31 -11.40
N LEU A 615 -7.87 0.53 -11.19
CA LEU A 615 -7.70 1.81 -10.49
C LEU A 615 -7.98 1.71 -8.98
N LYS A 616 -7.92 0.49 -8.43
CA LYS A 616 -7.83 0.18 -6.99
C LYS A 616 -6.49 -0.50 -6.64
N PRO A 617 -5.32 0.09 -6.96
CA PRO A 617 -4.03 -0.45 -6.55
C PRO A 617 -3.91 -0.47 -5.01
N ALA A 618 -2.97 -1.28 -4.50
CA ALA A 618 -2.79 -1.59 -3.07
C ALA A 618 -3.95 -2.35 -2.38
N TRP A 619 -5.08 -2.58 -3.04
CA TRP A 619 -6.23 -3.29 -2.48
C TRP A 619 -6.44 -4.68 -3.11
N ILE A 620 -6.89 -5.63 -2.29
CA ILE A 620 -7.26 -6.99 -2.73
C ILE A 620 -8.43 -6.93 -3.74
N GLU A 621 -9.38 -6.02 -3.53
CA GLU A 621 -10.53 -5.80 -4.42
C GLU A 621 -10.10 -5.57 -5.88
N GLY A 622 -9.12 -4.70 -6.14
CA GLY A 622 -8.60 -4.46 -7.49
C GLY A 622 -7.89 -5.67 -8.11
N ALA A 623 -7.37 -6.59 -7.28
CA ALA A 623 -6.86 -7.87 -7.75
C ALA A 623 -8.01 -8.82 -8.15
N LEU A 624 -9.10 -8.88 -7.38
CA LEU A 624 -10.29 -9.68 -7.71
C LEU A 624 -11.00 -9.18 -8.97
N GLU A 625 -11.20 -7.87 -9.10
CA GLU A 625 -11.74 -7.23 -10.32
C GLU A 625 -10.94 -7.63 -11.56
N SER A 626 -9.62 -7.57 -11.48
CA SER A 626 -8.73 -7.93 -12.59
C SER A 626 -8.74 -9.44 -12.93
N ALA A 627 -8.93 -10.29 -11.92
CA ALA A 627 -9.00 -11.75 -12.09
C ALA A 627 -10.28 -12.13 -12.85
N ILE A 628 -11.42 -11.62 -12.39
CA ILE A 628 -12.72 -11.85 -13.03
C ILE A 628 -12.73 -11.30 -14.46
N ARG A 629 -12.17 -10.10 -14.66
CA ARG A 629 -11.98 -9.51 -16.00
C ARG A 629 -11.17 -10.42 -16.92
N THR A 630 -9.97 -10.85 -16.52
CA THR A 630 -9.11 -11.67 -17.39
C THR A 630 -9.63 -13.09 -17.59
N ALA A 631 -10.29 -13.67 -16.59
CA ALA A 631 -10.99 -14.94 -16.72
C ALA A 631 -12.13 -14.84 -17.75
N LEU A 632 -12.94 -13.78 -17.71
CA LEU A 632 -13.95 -13.48 -18.73
C LEU A 632 -13.34 -13.26 -20.12
N GLU A 633 -12.25 -12.50 -20.23
CA GLU A 633 -11.56 -12.25 -21.50
C GLU A 633 -11.06 -13.56 -22.12
N VAL A 634 -10.29 -14.37 -21.37
CA VAL A 634 -9.77 -15.66 -21.83
C VAL A 634 -10.90 -16.63 -22.19
N HIS A 635 -11.96 -16.67 -21.39
CA HIS A 635 -13.10 -17.55 -21.60
C HIS A 635 -13.95 -17.15 -22.81
N THR A 636 -14.25 -15.86 -23.01
CA THR A 636 -15.13 -15.41 -24.11
C THR A 636 -14.40 -15.24 -25.45
N ARG A 637 -13.07 -15.13 -25.42
CA ARG A 637 -12.21 -15.02 -26.61
C ARG A 637 -12.29 -16.27 -27.49
N ARG A 638 -12.67 -16.09 -28.75
CA ARG A 638 -12.60 -17.14 -29.77
C ARG A 638 -11.13 -17.39 -30.18
N PRO A 639 -10.76 -18.63 -30.57
CA PRO A 639 -9.48 -18.88 -31.23
C PRO A 639 -9.32 -17.97 -32.45
N THR A 640 -8.13 -17.42 -32.65
CA THR A 640 -7.76 -16.82 -33.93
C THR A 640 -7.66 -17.94 -34.96
N ALA A 641 -8.30 -17.77 -36.13
CA ALA A 641 -8.04 -18.67 -37.26
C ALA A 641 -6.54 -18.67 -37.60
N ALA A 642 -6.04 -19.83 -38.01
CA ALA A 642 -4.65 -20.04 -38.42
C ALA A 642 -4.40 -19.54 -39.85
#